data_AF-A0A8S2LKW3-F1
#
_entry.id   AF-A0A8S2LKW3-F1
#
_cell.length_a   1.000
_cell.length_b   1.000
_cell.length_c   1.000
_cell.angle_alpha   90.00
_cell.angle_beta   90.00
_cell.angle_gamma   90.00
#
_symmetry.space_group_name_H-M   'P 1'
#
loop_
_entity.id
_entity.type
_entity.pdbx_description
1 polymer ?
#
loop_
_entity_poly.entity_id
_entity_poly.type
_entity_poly.pdbx_seq_one_letter_code
_entity_poly.pdbx_strand_id
1 'polypeptide(L)'
;MRTAPIIIEHVSHWLEYFTLAELFFVLNEDARISLFDKFRIGKIASAVRHTFMSDQLDEHVKMLIEDLSTAFCQSRPLHKPTSLSSIMIRQNDHFLVPFRSSCPSCNRTLDVSDAVQRRIRLYCLNGSVVIGTMITFHCHQNHSNYLCNNDNSSIMIYPNFSRINNRNIYTHNSLYHGNYIYLGGDVAIERSVIDKYTAQIIHHDFSIIGIAASMNQEAFNLGYYQLAPIERRLLSNILHAYLIIQIDLSMGYASVSVPCSLEDFSQWAWEEFPRLLTCFIYLWANHRTLIGSCGEHCSKCLVVDGHQKSRRRICAFKDVKVETEEMKELLIGCCRTPVRWSRFCSLHNKETLFTANKQSKPNSQKKKINRKFIRYFSKKSHKKNGHLNVTGCRTIKERSDLYVQKCTRSLGIIALVSNCRIITSFSELYRSETIREIINLFAITIRVAGQLAPTCVYDDGCHLVKYIKNHIGADLSQTPAMLLLDSTPISVDRSHFRNHVGTFCRKTMNPDKNPLLKDVNTQAAEQTFSWLKQYAQIISNLNYQRAPLFMLVLFHLKNLSKVKRSTSCIFNIASAIPNVHGVSLCHLAHNTFQHSSTSQQNMQISINEKPTHSLNFQQIDLPQGTTDWDTKMRDIMSKRN
;
A
#
# COMPACT_ATOMS: atom_id res chain seq x y z
N MET A 1 52.60 6.35 38.26
CA MET A 1 52.85 6.32 36.80
C MET A 1 53.37 4.95 36.42
N ARG A 2 52.47 4.05 35.98
CA ARG A 2 52.80 2.76 35.38
C ARG A 2 51.77 2.52 34.28
N THR A 3 52.28 2.33 33.08
CA THR A 3 51.59 1.83 31.90
C THR A 3 51.65 0.29 31.90
N ALA A 4 50.52 -0.34 31.58
CA ALA A 4 50.46 -1.68 30.99
C ALA A 4 49.05 -1.90 30.36
N PRO A 5 48.93 -2.80 29.36
CA PRO A 5 47.90 -2.79 28.31
C PRO A 5 46.98 -4.03 28.37
N ILE A 6 46.27 -4.32 27.26
CA ILE A 6 45.58 -5.58 26.86
C ILE A 6 44.04 -5.51 26.94
N ILE A 7 43.37 -5.17 25.82
CA ILE A 7 42.08 -5.73 25.38
C ILE A 7 42.00 -5.63 23.84
N ILE A 8 42.68 -6.53 23.11
CA ILE A 8 42.39 -6.83 21.70
C ILE A 8 42.44 -8.36 21.58
N GLU A 9 41.34 -9.02 21.98
CA GLU A 9 41.07 -10.42 21.61
C GLU A 9 39.62 -10.83 21.91
N HIS A 10 38.87 -10.07 22.72
CA HIS A 10 37.47 -10.39 23.04
C HIS A 10 36.40 -9.78 22.11
N VAL A 11 36.78 -8.91 21.15
CA VAL A 11 35.82 -8.22 20.27
C VAL A 11 35.55 -8.99 18.97
N SER A 12 36.45 -9.85 18.51
CA SER A 12 36.28 -10.64 17.28
C SER A 12 35.23 -11.75 17.42
N HIS A 13 35.13 -12.42 18.57
CA HIS A 13 34.15 -13.49 18.79
C HIS A 13 32.69 -13.00 18.94
N TRP A 14 32.47 -11.74 19.34
CA TRP A 14 31.12 -11.18 19.47
C TRP A 14 30.55 -10.68 18.14
N LEU A 15 31.41 -10.26 17.21
CA LEU A 15 30.99 -9.77 15.88
C LEU A 15 30.53 -10.90 14.96
N GLU A 16 31.09 -12.11 15.08
CA GLU A 16 30.65 -13.29 14.30
C GLU A 16 29.31 -13.86 14.79
N TYR A 17 29.04 -13.82 16.10
CA TYR A 17 27.75 -14.27 16.65
C TYR A 17 26.60 -13.31 16.33
N PHE A 18 26.88 -12.00 16.27
CA PHE A 18 25.87 -11.00 15.92
C PHE A 18 25.47 -11.08 14.44
N THR A 19 26.45 -11.29 13.53
CA THR A 19 26.18 -11.43 12.10
C THR A 19 25.47 -12.74 11.75
N LEU A 20 25.76 -13.85 12.44
CA LEU A 20 25.06 -15.12 12.24
C LEU A 20 23.62 -15.12 12.77
N ALA A 21 23.36 -14.46 13.91
CA ALA A 21 22.00 -14.29 14.41
C ALA A 21 21.14 -13.46 13.45
N GLU A 22 21.69 -12.40 12.87
CA GLU A 22 21.01 -11.58 11.87
C GLU A 22 20.79 -12.33 10.54
N LEU A 23 21.75 -13.16 10.09
CA LEU A 23 21.57 -14.02 8.91
C LEU A 23 20.46 -15.07 9.15
N PHE A 24 20.37 -15.62 10.36
CA PHE A 24 19.40 -16.65 10.72
C PHE A 24 17.95 -16.17 10.58
N PHE A 25 17.69 -14.90 10.87
CA PHE A 25 16.35 -14.31 10.75
C PHE A 25 15.94 -13.96 9.30
N VAL A 26 16.90 -13.81 8.38
CA VAL A 26 16.66 -13.41 6.99
C VAL A 26 16.46 -14.61 6.04
N LEU A 27 16.98 -15.78 6.39
CA LEU A 27 16.87 -16.99 5.56
C LEU A 27 15.48 -17.64 5.62
N ASN A 28 15.05 -18.23 4.50
CA ASN A 28 13.86 -19.09 4.44
C ASN A 28 14.14 -20.45 5.11
N GLU A 29 13.09 -21.26 5.31
CA GLU A 29 13.14 -22.50 6.09
C GLU A 29 14.12 -23.53 5.50
N ASP A 30 14.15 -23.70 4.17
CA ASP A 30 15.10 -24.60 3.48
C ASP A 30 16.56 -24.16 3.64
N ALA A 31 16.82 -22.84 3.58
CA ALA A 31 18.16 -22.29 3.80
C ALA A 31 18.57 -22.36 5.28
N ARG A 32 17.62 -22.25 6.22
CA ARG A 32 17.87 -22.48 7.64
C ARG A 32 18.22 -23.94 7.91
N ILE A 33 17.49 -24.89 7.33
CA ILE A 33 17.75 -26.33 7.44
C ILE A 33 19.13 -26.64 6.84
N SER A 34 19.46 -26.13 5.66
CA SER A 34 20.78 -26.32 5.04
C SER A 34 21.93 -25.70 5.86
N LEU A 35 21.70 -24.51 6.44
CA LEU A 35 22.67 -23.86 7.32
C LEU A 35 22.82 -24.64 8.65
N PHE A 36 21.71 -25.12 9.22
CA PHE A 36 21.69 -25.96 10.42
C PHE A 36 22.41 -27.28 10.18
N ASP A 37 22.17 -27.94 9.04
CA ASP A 37 22.81 -29.20 8.67
C ASP A 37 24.31 -29.02 8.44
N LYS A 38 24.74 -27.92 7.79
CA LYS A 38 26.17 -27.59 7.66
C LYS A 38 26.82 -27.30 9.01
N PHE A 39 26.12 -26.64 9.93
CA PHE A 39 26.61 -26.37 11.29
C PHE A 39 26.64 -27.63 12.16
N ARG A 40 25.66 -28.52 11.98
CA ARG A 40 25.53 -29.80 12.68
C ARG A 40 26.59 -30.78 12.18
N ILE A 41 26.88 -30.82 10.88
CA ILE A 41 28.00 -31.59 10.30
C ILE A 41 29.34 -31.03 10.77
N GLY A 42 29.51 -29.71 10.89
CA GLY A 42 30.73 -29.11 11.45
C GLY A 42 30.96 -29.43 12.92
N LYS A 43 29.91 -29.39 13.75
CA LYS A 43 29.98 -29.76 15.18
C LYS A 43 30.08 -31.27 15.40
N ILE A 44 29.44 -32.09 14.57
CA ILE A 44 29.57 -33.55 14.60
C ILE A 44 30.97 -33.95 14.14
N ALA A 45 31.54 -33.34 13.08
CA ALA A 45 32.91 -33.64 12.65
C ALA A 45 33.97 -33.23 13.69
N SER A 46 33.72 -32.18 14.48
CA SER A 46 34.57 -31.75 15.61
C SER A 46 34.38 -32.63 16.86
N ALA A 47 33.16 -33.09 17.15
CA ALA A 47 32.87 -33.99 18.28
C ALA A 47 33.28 -35.45 17.99
N VAL A 48 33.15 -35.91 16.75
CA VAL A 48 33.58 -37.25 16.29
C VAL A 48 35.11 -37.36 16.27
N ARG A 49 35.83 -36.25 16.01
CA ARG A 49 37.30 -36.24 16.07
C ARG A 49 37.86 -36.23 17.50
N HIS A 50 37.02 -35.99 18.51
CA HIS A 50 37.42 -35.95 19.94
C HIS A 50 36.86 -37.12 20.78
N THR A 51 36.02 -38.00 20.21
CA THR A 51 35.28 -39.01 20.99
C THR A 51 35.32 -40.43 20.38
N PHE A 52 36.35 -40.77 19.60
CA PHE A 52 36.54 -42.15 19.08
C PHE A 52 37.86 -42.76 19.55
N MET A 53 37.85 -43.21 20.80
CA MET A 53 38.66 -44.31 21.35
C MET A 53 37.79 -44.98 22.43
N SER A 54 36.82 -45.82 22.04
CA SER A 54 36.13 -46.76 22.94
C SER A 54 35.12 -47.61 22.15
N ASP A 55 35.38 -48.91 22.07
CA ASP A 55 34.67 -49.94 21.30
C ASP A 55 33.35 -50.43 21.92
N GLN A 56 32.42 -49.56 22.30
CA GLN A 56 31.06 -50.01 22.67
C GLN A 56 30.00 -49.02 22.23
N LEU A 57 29.30 -49.37 21.15
CA LEU A 57 27.99 -48.79 20.83
C LEU A 57 26.94 -49.91 20.83
N ASP A 58 25.87 -49.63 21.56
CA ASP A 58 24.74 -50.50 21.88
C ASP A 58 23.90 -50.86 20.63
N GLU A 59 23.46 -52.11 20.54
CA GLU A 59 22.66 -52.66 19.43
C GLU A 59 21.34 -51.89 19.22
N HIS A 60 20.81 -51.28 20.28
CA HIS A 60 19.61 -50.45 20.18
C HIS A 60 19.78 -49.21 19.28
N VAL A 61 21.01 -48.69 19.13
CA VAL A 61 21.29 -47.54 18.26
C VAL A 61 21.41 -47.95 16.80
N LYS A 62 21.90 -49.16 16.51
CA LYS A 62 21.95 -49.70 15.15
C LYS A 62 20.55 -49.98 14.60
N MET A 63 19.68 -50.55 15.43
CA MET A 63 18.29 -50.84 15.07
C MET A 63 17.50 -49.55 14.76
N LEU A 64 17.75 -48.47 15.51
CA LEU A 64 17.11 -47.17 15.27
C LEU A 64 17.59 -46.50 13.96
N ILE A 65 18.83 -46.77 13.55
CA ILE A 65 19.40 -46.25 12.29
C ILE A 65 18.87 -47.03 11.09
N GLU A 66 18.67 -48.36 11.20
CA GLU A 66 18.05 -49.16 10.15
C GLU A 66 16.55 -48.86 9.96
N ASP A 67 15.80 -48.61 11.03
CA ASP A 67 14.38 -48.23 10.95
C ASP A 67 14.19 -46.85 10.30
N LEU A 68 15.06 -45.89 10.59
CA LEU A 68 15.04 -44.56 9.96
C LEU A 68 15.46 -44.61 8.48
N SER A 69 16.34 -45.53 8.11
CA SER A 69 16.76 -45.72 6.71
C SER A 69 15.70 -46.44 5.88
N THR A 70 14.85 -47.26 6.51
CA THR A 70 13.77 -48.00 5.83
C THR A 70 12.50 -47.16 5.68
N ALA A 71 12.20 -46.29 6.66
CA ALA A 71 11.06 -45.37 6.61
C ALA A 71 11.20 -44.29 5.51
N PHE A 72 12.41 -43.97 5.07
CA PHE A 72 12.67 -43.00 3.99
C PHE A 72 12.55 -43.58 2.57
N CYS A 73 12.45 -44.91 2.41
CA CYS A 73 12.43 -45.56 1.10
C CYS A 73 11.04 -46.00 0.59
N GLN A 74 9.94 -45.67 1.29
CA GLN A 74 8.60 -46.11 0.88
C GLN A 74 7.52 -45.01 0.80
N SER A 75 7.88 -43.75 0.52
CA SER A 75 6.90 -42.80 0.00
C SER A 75 6.79 -42.91 -1.52
N ARG A 76 5.71 -43.54 -1.99
CA ARG A 76 5.32 -43.60 -3.41
C ARG A 76 5.30 -42.19 -4.04
N PRO A 77 5.75 -42.03 -5.31
CA PRO A 77 5.70 -40.74 -5.98
C PRO A 77 4.26 -40.46 -6.42
N LEU A 78 3.58 -39.55 -5.70
CA LEU A 78 2.44 -38.83 -6.25
C LEU A 78 2.96 -37.91 -7.36
N HIS A 79 2.47 -38.13 -8.58
CA HIS A 79 2.66 -37.37 -9.81
C HIS A 79 3.55 -36.12 -9.70
N LYS A 80 4.81 -36.25 -10.14
CA LYS A 80 5.66 -35.10 -10.48
C LYS A 80 5.03 -34.37 -11.67
N PRO A 81 4.77 -33.05 -11.61
CA PRO A 81 4.68 -32.27 -12.83
C PRO A 81 6.09 -32.20 -13.43
N THR A 82 6.28 -32.87 -14.55
CA THR A 82 7.46 -32.68 -15.41
C THR A 82 7.37 -31.31 -16.09
N SER A 83 8.02 -30.30 -15.53
CA SER A 83 8.60 -29.20 -16.31
C SER A 83 9.71 -28.50 -15.51
N LEU A 84 10.93 -28.57 -16.03
CA LEU A 84 12.12 -27.88 -15.52
C LEU A 84 12.50 -26.81 -16.56
N SER A 85 12.53 -25.53 -16.17
CA SER A 85 13.03 -24.45 -17.03
C SER A 85 13.44 -23.19 -16.25
N SER A 86 14.63 -22.65 -16.57
CA SER A 86 15.32 -21.54 -15.90
C SER A 86 15.64 -20.39 -16.87
N ILE A 87 15.89 -19.17 -16.36
CA ILE A 87 16.53 -18.08 -17.13
C ILE A 87 17.92 -18.59 -17.52
N MET A 88 18.27 -18.52 -18.80
CA MET A 88 19.66 -18.71 -19.22
C MET A 88 20.45 -17.42 -18.96
N ILE A 89 21.17 -17.38 -17.85
CA ILE A 89 22.18 -16.35 -17.59
C ILE A 89 23.49 -16.86 -18.20
N ARG A 90 23.90 -16.27 -19.33
CA ARG A 90 25.18 -16.59 -19.97
C ARG A 90 26.31 -15.95 -19.14
N GLN A 91 27.05 -16.75 -18.39
CA GLN A 91 28.31 -16.33 -17.77
C GLN A 91 29.44 -17.04 -18.54
N ASN A 92 30.28 -16.29 -19.26
CA ASN A 92 31.47 -16.80 -19.96
C ASN A 92 31.23 -17.86 -21.06
N ASP A 93 30.39 -17.55 -22.05
CA ASP A 93 30.33 -18.21 -23.37
C ASP A 93 30.04 -19.73 -23.49
N HIS A 94 29.72 -20.42 -22.40
CA HIS A 94 29.23 -21.81 -22.47
C HIS A 94 27.70 -21.88 -22.32
N PHE A 95 27.05 -22.52 -23.30
CA PHE A 95 25.63 -22.87 -23.23
C PHE A 95 25.46 -24.07 -22.30
N LEU A 96 24.73 -23.89 -21.21
CA LEU A 96 24.22 -25.03 -20.44
C LEU A 96 22.79 -25.31 -20.91
N VAL A 97 22.66 -26.42 -21.65
CA VAL A 97 21.45 -27.18 -22.02
C VAL A 97 20.75 -26.75 -23.33
N PRO A 98 20.49 -27.69 -24.27
CA PRO A 98 19.64 -27.44 -25.43
C PRO A 98 18.16 -27.36 -25.00
N PHE A 99 17.49 -26.28 -25.38
CA PHE A 99 16.08 -26.07 -25.08
C PHE A 99 15.20 -26.60 -26.20
N ARG A 100 14.18 -27.39 -25.84
CA ARG A 100 12.96 -27.55 -26.64
C ARG A 100 11.81 -27.02 -25.82
N SER A 101 11.38 -25.80 -26.09
CA SER A 101 10.11 -25.27 -25.57
C SER A 101 9.04 -25.45 -26.65
N SER A 102 7.88 -25.99 -26.29
CA SER A 102 6.70 -25.94 -27.16
C SER A 102 5.89 -24.69 -26.86
N CYS A 103 5.32 -24.07 -27.90
CA CYS A 103 4.34 -23.00 -27.74
C CYS A 103 3.13 -23.55 -26.96
N PRO A 104 2.67 -22.93 -25.86
CA PRO A 104 1.57 -23.45 -25.07
C PRO A 104 0.25 -23.49 -25.85
N SER A 105 0.11 -22.59 -26.83
CA SER A 105 -1.13 -22.42 -27.61
C SER A 105 -1.24 -23.38 -28.79
N CYS A 106 -0.12 -23.78 -29.43
CA CYS A 106 -0.15 -24.66 -30.61
C CYS A 106 0.73 -25.90 -30.52
N ASN A 107 1.40 -26.11 -29.38
CA ASN A 107 2.33 -27.21 -29.13
C ASN A 107 3.54 -27.30 -30.10
N ARG A 108 3.72 -26.34 -31.01
CA ARG A 108 4.88 -26.30 -31.92
C ARG A 108 6.16 -26.08 -31.14
N THR A 109 7.19 -26.88 -31.42
CA THR A 109 8.54 -26.63 -30.90
C THR A 109 9.04 -25.28 -31.42
N LEU A 110 9.38 -24.37 -30.51
CA LEU A 110 9.97 -23.08 -30.81
C LEU A 110 11.44 -23.29 -31.18
N ASP A 111 11.83 -22.80 -32.36
CA ASP A 111 13.21 -22.90 -32.83
C ASP A 111 14.04 -21.71 -32.27
N VAL A 112 15.35 -21.90 -32.18
CA VAL A 112 16.30 -20.84 -31.80
C VAL A 112 16.24 -19.66 -32.78
N SER A 113 15.85 -19.90 -34.04
CA SER A 113 15.60 -18.83 -35.02
C SER A 113 14.47 -17.88 -34.62
N ASP A 114 13.53 -18.35 -33.80
CA ASP A 114 12.36 -17.58 -33.36
C ASP A 114 12.64 -16.75 -32.08
N ALA A 115 13.91 -16.76 -31.64
CA ALA A 115 14.33 -16.21 -30.38
C ALA A 115 14.89 -14.79 -30.53
N VAL A 116 14.22 -13.81 -29.93
CA VAL A 116 14.73 -12.45 -29.75
C VAL A 116 15.65 -12.44 -28.54
N GLN A 117 16.95 -12.21 -28.79
CA GLN A 117 17.96 -12.06 -27.74
C GLN A 117 18.08 -10.60 -27.32
N ARG A 118 18.08 -10.34 -26.01
CA ARG A 118 18.35 -9.03 -25.43
C ARG A 118 19.40 -9.17 -24.34
N ARG A 119 20.45 -8.37 -24.41
CA ARG A 119 21.42 -8.28 -23.29
C ARG A 119 20.75 -7.57 -22.13
N ILE A 120 20.82 -8.17 -20.95
CA ILE A 120 20.31 -7.62 -19.69
C ILE A 120 21.42 -7.61 -18.65
N ARG A 121 21.37 -6.64 -17.74
CA ARG A 121 22.24 -6.60 -16.55
C ARG A 121 21.48 -7.22 -15.39
N LEU A 122 22.14 -8.13 -14.69
CA LEU A 122 21.61 -8.87 -13.56
C LEU A 122 22.35 -8.46 -12.31
N TYR A 123 21.67 -7.81 -11.37
CA TYR A 123 22.24 -7.40 -10.09
C TYR A 123 22.00 -8.49 -9.05
N CYS A 124 23.07 -9.09 -8.53
CA CYS A 124 23.00 -10.22 -7.59
C CYS A 124 23.28 -9.79 -6.13
N LEU A 125 22.91 -10.63 -5.17
CA LEU A 125 23.00 -10.38 -3.72
C LEU A 125 24.42 -10.20 -3.21
N ASN A 126 25.37 -10.91 -3.83
CA ASN A 126 26.80 -10.81 -3.57
C ASN A 126 27.43 -9.57 -4.22
N GLY A 127 26.62 -8.63 -4.74
CA GLY A 127 27.09 -7.43 -5.41
C GLY A 127 27.52 -7.61 -6.86
N SER A 128 27.62 -8.86 -7.33
CA SER A 128 28.04 -9.11 -8.70
C SER A 128 26.99 -8.62 -9.68
N VAL A 129 27.48 -8.01 -10.76
CA VAL A 129 26.64 -7.66 -11.90
C VAL A 129 27.00 -8.58 -13.05
N VAL A 130 26.06 -9.43 -13.43
CA VAL A 130 26.24 -10.38 -14.53
C VAL A 130 25.56 -9.84 -15.78
N ILE A 131 26.26 -9.88 -16.92
CA ILE A 131 25.62 -9.61 -18.21
C ILE A 131 24.94 -10.90 -18.64
N GLY A 132 23.61 -10.94 -18.54
CA GLY A 132 22.80 -12.02 -19.07
C GLY A 132 22.33 -11.74 -20.50
N THR A 133 21.87 -12.78 -21.19
CA THR A 133 21.08 -12.63 -22.41
C THR A 133 19.70 -13.16 -22.13
N MET A 134 18.71 -12.27 -22.07
CA MET A 134 17.31 -12.66 -22.06
C MET A 134 16.92 -13.16 -23.45
N ILE A 135 16.51 -14.41 -23.53
CA ILE A 135 16.04 -15.03 -24.76
C ILE A 135 14.51 -15.06 -24.70
N THR A 136 13.87 -14.43 -25.69
CA THR A 136 12.42 -14.26 -25.78
C THR A 136 11.95 -14.97 -27.04
N PHE A 137 11.14 -16.03 -26.92
CA PHE A 137 10.67 -16.78 -28.10
C PHE A 137 9.35 -16.23 -28.60
N HIS A 138 9.25 -15.96 -29.90
CA HIS A 138 8.00 -15.53 -30.53
C HIS A 138 7.38 -16.69 -31.33
N CYS A 139 6.13 -17.04 -31.04
CA CYS A 139 5.42 -17.97 -31.92
C CYS A 139 4.94 -17.22 -33.17
N HIS A 140 5.45 -17.60 -34.35
CA HIS A 140 5.07 -17.02 -35.64
C HIS A 140 3.75 -17.55 -36.22
N GLN A 141 3.13 -18.57 -35.59
CA GLN A 141 1.85 -19.05 -36.06
C GLN A 141 0.74 -18.05 -35.76
N ASN A 142 -0.13 -17.84 -36.74
CA ASN A 142 -1.33 -17.06 -36.55
C ASN A 142 -2.31 -17.84 -35.66
N HIS A 143 -2.48 -17.39 -34.42
CA HIS A 143 -3.41 -18.00 -33.47
C HIS A 143 -4.84 -17.48 -33.62
N SER A 144 -5.14 -16.65 -34.63
CA SER A 144 -6.47 -16.05 -34.85
C SER A 144 -7.60 -17.07 -35.06
N ASN A 145 -7.28 -18.29 -35.52
CA ASN A 145 -8.28 -19.32 -35.85
C ASN A 145 -8.64 -20.23 -34.68
N TYR A 146 -7.85 -20.23 -33.60
CA TYR A 146 -8.33 -20.78 -32.34
C TYR A 146 -9.29 -19.73 -31.77
N LEU A 147 -10.53 -20.12 -31.48
CA LEU A 147 -11.61 -19.28 -30.90
C LEU A 147 -11.27 -18.64 -29.53
N CYS A 148 -10.00 -18.50 -29.20
CA CYS A 148 -9.47 -17.49 -28.30
C CYS A 148 -9.50 -16.15 -29.05
N ASN A 149 -10.64 -15.46 -29.00
CA ASN A 149 -10.94 -14.19 -29.68
C ASN A 149 -10.08 -12.98 -29.22
N ASN A 150 -8.77 -13.12 -29.06
CA ASN A 150 -7.82 -12.02 -28.91
C ASN A 150 -6.43 -12.51 -29.37
N ASP A 151 -5.79 -11.74 -30.25
CA ASP A 151 -4.46 -11.94 -30.86
C ASP A 151 -3.34 -12.28 -29.86
N ASN A 152 -3.22 -13.55 -29.48
CA ASN A 152 -2.40 -14.02 -28.37
C ASN A 152 -1.36 -15.05 -28.81
N SER A 153 -0.13 -14.61 -29.10
CA SER A 153 1.06 -15.44 -28.84
C SER A 153 1.67 -15.00 -27.50
N SER A 154 1.37 -15.73 -26.43
CA SER A 154 2.00 -15.52 -25.12
C SER A 154 3.47 -15.90 -25.22
N ILE A 155 4.36 -14.96 -24.93
CA ILE A 155 5.79 -15.25 -24.82
C ILE A 155 6.08 -15.55 -23.36
N MET A 156 6.35 -16.80 -23.03
CA MET A 156 6.72 -17.15 -21.66
C MET A 156 8.20 -16.83 -21.41
N ILE A 157 8.45 -15.88 -20.52
CA ILE A 157 9.81 -15.53 -20.07
C ILE A 157 10.01 -16.20 -18.71
N TYR A 158 10.32 -17.50 -18.77
CA TYR A 158 10.52 -18.32 -17.59
C TYR A 158 11.84 -17.97 -16.87
N PRO A 159 11.85 -17.99 -15.52
CA PRO A 159 10.80 -18.47 -14.61
C PRO A 159 9.85 -17.41 -14.02
N ASN A 160 9.88 -16.13 -14.44
CA ASN A 160 9.43 -15.05 -13.54
C ASN A 160 8.20 -14.26 -13.98
N PHE A 161 7.82 -14.29 -15.27
CA PHE A 161 6.59 -13.68 -15.77
C PHE A 161 6.26 -14.16 -17.19
N SER A 162 4.98 -14.07 -17.57
CA SER A 162 4.55 -14.29 -18.95
C SER A 162 4.31 -12.95 -19.63
N ARG A 163 4.75 -12.79 -20.88
CA ARG A 163 4.45 -11.58 -21.65
C ARG A 163 3.26 -11.86 -22.58
N ILE A 164 2.19 -11.09 -22.41
CA ILE A 164 0.97 -11.17 -23.26
C ILE A 164 0.57 -9.75 -23.63
N ASN A 165 0.39 -9.46 -24.92
CA ASN A 165 -0.11 -8.18 -25.44
C ASN A 165 0.64 -6.94 -24.90
N ASN A 166 1.97 -6.96 -24.92
CA ASN A 166 2.81 -5.89 -24.36
C ASN A 166 2.57 -5.62 -22.86
N ARG A 167 2.15 -6.64 -22.13
CA ARG A 167 2.06 -6.62 -20.67
C ARG A 167 2.87 -7.77 -20.09
N ASN A 168 3.46 -7.52 -18.93
CA ASN A 168 4.14 -8.53 -18.13
C ASN A 168 3.15 -9.04 -17.09
N ILE A 169 2.94 -10.36 -17.05
CA ILE A 169 2.02 -11.05 -16.16
C ILE A 169 2.82 -11.80 -15.10
N TYR A 170 2.64 -11.42 -13.85
CA TYR A 170 3.26 -12.05 -12.69
C TYR A 170 2.24 -12.90 -11.96
N THR A 171 2.67 -14.03 -11.41
CA THR A 171 1.85 -14.90 -10.55
C THR A 171 2.58 -15.10 -9.22
N HIS A 172 1.90 -15.68 -8.23
CA HIS A 172 2.56 -16.09 -6.98
C HIS A 172 3.76 -16.99 -7.24
N ASN A 173 3.59 -18.02 -8.08
CA ASN A 173 4.67 -18.95 -8.42
C ASN A 173 5.83 -18.24 -9.11
N SER A 174 5.54 -17.28 -9.99
CA SER A 174 6.56 -16.57 -10.75
C SER A 174 7.40 -15.64 -9.87
N LEU A 175 6.81 -15.03 -8.84
CA LEU A 175 7.57 -14.30 -7.82
C LEU A 175 8.27 -15.23 -6.84
N TYR A 176 7.61 -16.33 -6.45
CA TYR A 176 8.10 -17.23 -5.40
C TYR A 176 9.33 -18.01 -5.85
N HIS A 177 9.27 -18.63 -7.03
CA HIS A 177 10.37 -19.41 -7.61
C HIS A 177 11.38 -18.55 -8.39
N GLY A 178 11.07 -17.28 -8.61
CA GLY A 178 11.92 -16.39 -9.37
C GLY A 178 13.06 -15.79 -8.57
N ASN A 179 14.29 -16.16 -8.95
CA ASN A 179 15.50 -15.55 -8.37
C ASN A 179 15.68 -14.09 -8.81
N TYR A 180 15.10 -13.66 -9.93
CA TYR A 180 15.30 -12.33 -10.49
C TYR A 180 13.97 -11.65 -10.81
N ILE A 181 13.88 -10.34 -10.59
CA ILE A 181 12.73 -9.53 -10.96
C ILE A 181 13.14 -8.70 -12.16
N TYR A 182 12.41 -8.88 -13.26
CA TYR A 182 12.56 -8.09 -14.48
C TYR A 182 11.25 -7.34 -14.72
N LEU A 183 11.32 -6.02 -14.80
CA LEU A 183 10.15 -5.14 -14.96
C LEU A 183 10.21 -4.32 -16.26
N GLY A 184 11.11 -4.69 -17.18
CA GLY A 184 11.35 -3.98 -18.45
C GLY A 184 12.76 -3.38 -18.54
N GLY A 185 13.15 -2.99 -19.75
CA GLY A 185 14.45 -2.38 -20.04
C GLY A 185 15.60 -3.38 -20.15
N ASP A 186 16.80 -2.95 -19.76
CA ASP A 186 18.05 -3.74 -19.77
C ASP A 186 18.48 -4.17 -18.36
N VAL A 187 17.58 -4.13 -17.37
CA VAL A 187 17.90 -4.42 -15.97
C VAL A 187 16.96 -5.46 -15.36
N ALA A 188 17.55 -6.46 -14.72
CA ALA A 188 16.89 -7.37 -13.81
C ALA A 188 17.65 -7.39 -12.47
N ILE A 189 16.93 -7.53 -11.37
CA ILE A 189 17.50 -7.47 -10.03
C ILE A 189 17.15 -8.74 -9.29
N GLU A 190 18.12 -9.36 -8.63
CA GLU A 190 17.88 -10.55 -7.82
C GLU A 190 16.86 -10.22 -6.72
N ARG A 191 15.91 -11.12 -6.51
CA ARG A 191 14.83 -10.93 -5.55
C ARG A 191 15.35 -10.72 -4.13
N SER A 192 16.35 -11.49 -3.72
CA SER A 192 17.00 -11.36 -2.42
C SER A 192 17.58 -9.95 -2.19
N VAL A 193 18.07 -9.28 -3.24
CA VAL A 193 18.53 -7.89 -3.21
C VAL A 193 17.37 -6.95 -2.92
N ILE A 194 16.26 -7.13 -3.63
CA ILE A 194 15.05 -6.32 -3.42
C ILE A 194 14.46 -6.56 -2.02
N ASP A 195 14.42 -7.80 -1.55
CA ASP A 195 13.93 -8.16 -0.21
C ASP A 195 14.83 -7.56 0.88
N LYS A 196 16.16 -7.67 0.75
CA LYS A 196 17.15 -7.03 1.64
C LYS A 196 16.93 -5.53 1.72
N TYR A 197 16.78 -4.86 0.57
CA TYR A 197 16.62 -3.40 0.55
C TYR A 197 15.24 -2.95 1.03
N THR A 198 14.20 -3.73 0.79
CA THR A 198 12.87 -3.48 1.36
C THR A 198 12.93 -3.52 2.88
N ALA A 199 13.61 -4.51 3.46
CA ALA A 199 13.84 -4.57 4.90
C ALA A 199 14.64 -3.36 5.39
N GLN A 200 15.71 -2.96 4.70
CA GLN A 200 16.50 -1.78 5.07
C GLN A 200 15.71 -0.47 5.02
N ILE A 201 14.80 -0.31 4.05
CA ILE A 201 13.91 0.85 3.97
C ILE A 201 12.99 0.90 5.17
N ILE A 202 12.45 -0.24 5.62
CA ILE A 202 11.55 -0.31 6.77
C ILE A 202 12.28 -0.05 8.09
N HIS A 203 13.50 -0.56 8.24
CA HIS A 203 14.21 -0.65 9.52
C HIS A 203 15.29 0.40 9.76
N HIS A 204 15.97 0.89 8.72
CA HIS A 204 17.26 1.58 8.86
C HIS A 204 17.36 2.94 8.17
N ASP A 205 16.23 3.58 7.82
CA ASP A 205 16.18 4.89 7.14
C ASP A 205 17.06 4.97 5.88
N PHE A 206 17.31 3.83 5.22
CA PHE A 206 18.11 3.81 4.01
C PHE A 206 17.38 4.54 2.89
N SER A 207 18.01 5.61 2.40
CA SER A 207 17.52 6.29 1.20
C SER A 207 17.79 5.43 -0.03
N ILE A 208 16.89 5.46 -1.02
CA ILE A 208 17.12 4.81 -2.33
C ILE A 208 18.43 5.28 -2.97
N ILE A 209 18.88 6.51 -2.65
CA ILE A 209 20.17 7.05 -3.08
C ILE A 209 21.31 6.27 -2.45
N GLY A 210 21.27 6.03 -1.14
CA GLY A 210 22.27 5.25 -0.42
C GLY A 210 22.35 3.81 -0.93
N ILE A 211 21.19 3.22 -1.23
CA ILE A 211 21.10 1.88 -1.83
C ILE A 211 21.78 1.86 -3.21
N ALA A 212 21.37 2.76 -4.11
CA ALA A 212 21.95 2.82 -5.45
C ALA A 212 23.47 3.10 -5.41
N ALA A 213 23.91 3.99 -4.51
CA ALA A 213 25.33 4.27 -4.31
C ALA A 213 26.10 3.04 -3.81
N SER A 214 25.53 2.29 -2.85
CA SER A 214 26.13 1.04 -2.35
C SER A 214 26.27 0.01 -3.47
N MET A 215 25.22 -0.20 -4.27
CA MET A 215 25.26 -1.15 -5.40
C MET A 215 26.29 -0.74 -6.45
N ASN A 216 26.38 0.56 -6.76
CA ASN A 216 27.36 1.08 -7.71
C ASN A 216 28.79 0.96 -7.19
N GLN A 217 29.03 1.21 -5.90
CA GLN A 217 30.34 1.05 -5.28
C GLN A 217 30.78 -0.41 -5.26
N GLU A 218 29.86 -1.33 -4.98
CA GLU A 218 30.13 -2.76 -4.99
C GLU A 218 30.48 -3.25 -6.41
N ALA A 219 29.72 -2.81 -7.42
CA ALA A 219 30.04 -3.08 -8.83
C ALA A 219 31.42 -2.52 -9.22
N PHE A 220 31.77 -1.33 -8.74
CA PHE A 220 33.08 -0.72 -8.97
C PHE A 220 34.21 -1.55 -8.34
N ASN A 221 34.05 -1.97 -7.07
CA ASN A 221 35.04 -2.77 -6.34
C ASN A 221 35.30 -4.13 -7.00
N LEU A 222 34.29 -4.70 -7.68
CA LEU A 222 34.40 -5.96 -8.43
C LEU A 222 34.98 -5.78 -9.84
N GLY A 223 35.42 -4.57 -10.21
CA GLY A 223 36.05 -4.30 -11.50
C GLY A 223 35.07 -4.14 -12.67
N TYR A 224 33.79 -3.87 -12.41
CA TYR A 224 32.79 -3.66 -13.46
C TYR A 224 32.67 -2.19 -13.91
N TYR A 225 33.79 -1.50 -14.13
CA TYR A 225 33.84 -0.08 -14.50
C TYR A 225 33.16 0.24 -15.85
N GLN A 226 33.02 -0.77 -16.71
CA GLN A 226 32.34 -0.68 -18.01
C GLN A 226 30.82 -0.61 -17.89
N LEU A 227 30.24 -0.90 -16.72
CA LEU A 227 28.80 -0.86 -16.53
C LEU A 227 28.35 0.56 -16.20
N ALA A 228 27.28 1.00 -16.87
CA ALA A 228 26.63 2.24 -16.49
C ALA A 228 26.12 2.12 -15.05
N PRO A 229 26.35 3.15 -14.20
CA PRO A 229 25.88 3.12 -12.83
C PRO A 229 24.35 2.98 -12.79
N ILE A 230 23.85 2.21 -11.82
CA ILE A 230 22.43 2.11 -11.54
C ILE A 230 21.91 3.50 -11.24
N GLU A 231 21.00 3.96 -12.11
CA GLU A 231 20.27 5.17 -11.83
C GLU A 231 19.32 4.95 -10.66
N ARG A 232 19.46 5.79 -9.62
CA ARG A 232 18.55 5.81 -8.45
C ARG A 232 17.06 5.82 -8.82
N ARG A 233 16.69 6.47 -9.95
CA ARG A 233 15.31 6.55 -10.42
C ARG A 233 14.84 5.20 -10.96
N LEU A 234 15.69 4.52 -11.72
CA LEU A 234 15.41 3.19 -12.24
C LEU A 234 15.19 2.21 -11.09
N LEU A 235 16.11 2.19 -10.11
CA LEU A 235 16.00 1.33 -8.94
C LEU A 235 14.73 1.61 -8.12
N SER A 236 14.40 2.88 -7.89
CA SER A 236 13.15 3.28 -7.22
C SER A 236 11.92 2.75 -7.96
N ASN A 237 11.91 2.83 -9.29
CA ASN A 237 10.79 2.34 -10.09
C ASN A 237 10.66 0.82 -9.99
N ILE A 238 11.78 0.10 -10.11
CA ILE A 238 11.80 -1.36 -10.03
C ILE A 238 11.29 -1.81 -8.66
N LEU A 239 11.80 -1.22 -7.58
CA LEU A 239 11.37 -1.53 -6.22
C LEU A 239 9.88 -1.26 -6.02
N HIS A 240 9.39 -0.07 -6.41
CA HIS A 240 7.98 0.26 -6.26
C HIS A 240 7.08 -0.68 -7.05
N ALA A 241 7.46 -0.99 -8.30
CA ALA A 241 6.68 -1.88 -9.14
C ALA A 241 6.64 -3.30 -8.59
N TYR A 242 7.77 -3.81 -8.10
CA TYR A 242 7.81 -5.10 -7.41
C TYR A 242 6.87 -5.14 -6.20
N LEU A 243 6.93 -4.11 -5.34
CA LEU A 243 6.10 -4.05 -4.13
C LEU A 243 4.62 -3.92 -4.45
N ILE A 244 4.24 -3.20 -5.51
CA ILE A 244 2.85 -3.13 -5.98
C ILE A 244 2.37 -4.49 -6.49
N ILE A 245 3.18 -5.18 -7.31
CA ILE A 245 2.86 -6.53 -7.79
C ILE A 245 2.70 -7.50 -6.61
N GLN A 246 3.62 -7.45 -5.64
CA GLN A 246 3.52 -8.25 -4.43
C GLN A 246 2.25 -7.95 -3.64
N ILE A 247 1.90 -6.68 -3.45
CA ILE A 247 0.67 -6.28 -2.74
C ILE A 247 -0.55 -6.83 -3.47
N ASP A 248 -0.63 -6.64 -4.80
CA ASP A 248 -1.76 -7.16 -5.57
C ASP A 248 -1.89 -8.68 -5.43
N LEU A 249 -0.81 -9.43 -5.64
CA LEU A 249 -0.84 -10.89 -5.45
C LEU A 249 -1.27 -11.25 -4.01
N SER A 250 -0.72 -10.57 -3.01
CA SER A 250 -1.06 -10.79 -1.60
C SER A 250 -2.53 -10.50 -1.26
N MET A 251 -3.24 -9.72 -2.09
CA MET A 251 -4.68 -9.46 -1.96
C MET A 251 -5.55 -10.56 -2.60
N GLY A 252 -4.96 -11.66 -3.06
CA GLY A 252 -5.66 -12.84 -3.57
C GLY A 252 -5.80 -12.89 -5.10
N TYR A 253 -5.08 -12.06 -5.84
CA TYR A 253 -5.07 -12.14 -7.30
C TYR A 253 -4.20 -13.31 -7.77
N ALA A 254 -4.74 -14.14 -8.67
CA ALA A 254 -3.96 -15.23 -9.27
C ALA A 254 -2.79 -14.70 -10.13
N SER A 255 -2.97 -13.53 -10.74
CA SER A 255 -1.96 -12.88 -11.56
C SER A 255 -2.12 -11.35 -11.61
N VAL A 256 -1.02 -10.64 -11.87
CA VAL A 256 -0.97 -9.18 -12.02
C VAL A 256 -0.37 -8.85 -13.39
N SER A 257 -1.10 -8.05 -14.16
CA SER A 257 -0.69 -7.63 -15.50
C SER A 257 -0.24 -6.17 -15.47
N VAL A 258 1.06 -5.92 -15.66
CA VAL A 258 1.64 -4.57 -15.67
C VAL A 258 2.18 -4.18 -17.06
N PRO A 259 2.32 -2.89 -17.38
CA PRO A 259 2.93 -2.45 -18.63
C PRO A 259 4.37 -2.96 -18.81
N CYS A 260 4.80 -3.17 -20.06
CA CYS A 260 6.19 -3.56 -20.35
C CYS A 260 7.23 -2.43 -20.11
N SER A 261 6.80 -1.17 -20.06
CA SER A 261 7.70 -0.02 -19.85
C SER A 261 7.53 0.56 -18.46
N LEU A 262 8.63 0.99 -17.86
CA LEU A 262 8.62 1.67 -16.55
C LEU A 262 8.03 3.08 -16.60
N GLU A 263 8.00 3.69 -17.79
CA GLU A 263 7.35 5.00 -18.00
C GLU A 263 5.83 4.85 -17.87
N ASP A 264 5.26 3.87 -18.56
CA ASP A 264 3.84 3.55 -18.50
C ASP A 264 3.43 3.02 -17.12
N PHE A 265 4.35 2.36 -16.41
CA PHE A 265 4.09 1.83 -15.07
C PHE A 265 3.60 2.90 -14.09
N SER A 266 4.17 4.12 -14.12
CA SER A 266 3.76 5.18 -13.17
C SER A 266 2.33 5.65 -13.43
N GLN A 267 1.90 5.65 -14.69
CA GLN A 267 0.54 6.00 -15.08
C GLN A 267 -0.43 4.86 -14.75
N TRP A 268 -0.08 3.63 -15.14
CA TRP A 268 -0.85 2.43 -14.80
C TRP A 268 -1.05 2.29 -13.29
N ALA A 269 0.01 2.39 -12.50
CA ALA A 269 -0.10 2.25 -11.05
C ALA A 269 -0.95 3.37 -10.43
N TRP A 270 -0.97 4.56 -11.02
CA TRP A 270 -1.87 5.63 -10.60
C TRP A 270 -3.34 5.32 -10.92
N GLU A 271 -3.61 4.73 -12.07
CA GLU A 271 -4.95 4.26 -12.45
C GLU A 271 -5.43 3.12 -11.56
N GLU A 272 -4.52 2.24 -11.14
CA GLU A 272 -4.78 1.13 -10.20
C GLU A 272 -4.83 1.57 -8.73
N PHE A 273 -4.32 2.75 -8.40
CA PHE A 273 -4.21 3.23 -7.01
C PHE A 273 -5.53 3.16 -6.23
N PRO A 274 -6.69 3.57 -6.78
CA PRO A 274 -7.93 3.49 -6.01
C PRO A 274 -8.37 2.06 -5.68
N ARG A 275 -8.11 1.11 -6.60
CA ARG A 275 -8.34 -0.32 -6.36
C ARG A 275 -7.39 -0.85 -5.28
N LEU A 276 -6.10 -0.56 -5.41
CA LEU A 276 -5.07 -0.92 -4.43
C LEU A 276 -5.40 -0.36 -3.04
N LEU A 277 -5.84 0.90 -2.96
CA LEU A 277 -6.22 1.56 -1.71
C LEU A 277 -7.45 0.88 -1.10
N THR A 278 -8.45 0.51 -1.91
CA THR A 278 -9.61 -0.24 -1.44
C THR A 278 -9.20 -1.61 -0.87
N CYS A 279 -8.34 -2.36 -1.56
CA CYS A 279 -7.81 -3.62 -1.04
C CYS A 279 -7.02 -3.43 0.26
N PHE A 280 -6.18 -2.39 0.32
CA PHE A 280 -5.45 -2.01 1.53
C PHE A 280 -6.40 -1.73 2.70
N ILE A 281 -7.44 -0.92 2.48
CA ILE A 281 -8.42 -0.56 3.50
C ILE A 281 -9.16 -1.80 3.99
N TYR A 282 -9.66 -2.62 3.06
CA TYR A 282 -10.38 -3.84 3.41
C TYR A 282 -9.52 -4.76 4.28
N LEU A 283 -8.28 -5.04 3.84
CA LEU A 283 -7.36 -5.93 4.55
C LEU A 283 -7.05 -5.41 5.95
N TRP A 284 -6.67 -4.13 6.07
CA TRP A 284 -6.16 -3.60 7.32
C TRP A 284 -7.24 -3.11 8.28
N ALA A 285 -8.41 -2.67 7.80
CA ALA A 285 -9.56 -2.43 8.67
C ALA A 285 -10.07 -3.74 9.29
N ASN A 286 -9.98 -4.86 8.55
CA ASN A 286 -10.40 -6.19 8.99
C ASN A 286 -9.24 -7.08 9.47
N HIS A 287 -8.08 -6.51 9.80
CA HIS A 287 -6.89 -7.33 10.12
C HIS A 287 -7.12 -8.29 11.29
N ARG A 288 -7.96 -7.92 12.27
CA ARG A 288 -8.30 -8.79 13.40
C ARG A 288 -8.91 -10.11 12.97
N THR A 289 -9.76 -10.11 11.94
CA THR A 289 -10.45 -11.30 11.43
C THR A 289 -9.66 -11.99 10.31
N LEU A 290 -9.04 -11.23 9.40
CA LEU A 290 -8.32 -11.76 8.24
C LEU A 290 -6.90 -12.23 8.57
N ILE A 291 -6.18 -11.47 9.40
CA ILE A 291 -4.78 -11.71 9.74
C ILE A 291 -4.63 -12.15 11.20
N GLY A 292 -5.64 -11.94 12.05
CA GLY A 292 -5.57 -12.25 13.47
C GLY A 292 -5.21 -11.05 14.34
N SER A 293 -5.30 -11.27 15.66
CA SER A 293 -5.18 -10.19 16.64
C SER A 293 -3.73 -9.74 16.85
N CYS A 294 -3.49 -8.43 16.81
CA CYS A 294 -2.23 -7.78 17.21
C CYS A 294 -2.06 -7.66 18.74
N GLY A 295 -3.05 -8.08 19.55
CA GLY A 295 -3.04 -8.02 21.02
C GLY A 295 -4.44 -7.99 21.63
N GLU A 296 -4.55 -8.00 22.96
CA GLU A 296 -5.84 -8.07 23.68
C GLU A 296 -6.81 -6.91 23.32
N HIS A 297 -6.26 -5.73 23.05
CA HIS A 297 -7.04 -4.54 22.71
C HIS A 297 -7.11 -4.28 21.20
N CYS A 298 -6.81 -5.25 20.34
CA CYS A 298 -6.84 -5.10 18.88
C CYS A 298 -8.16 -4.52 18.36
N SER A 299 -8.07 -3.42 17.59
CA SER A 299 -9.20 -2.78 16.90
C SER A 299 -10.39 -2.42 17.80
N LYS A 300 -10.14 -2.12 19.09
CA LYS A 300 -11.17 -1.60 20.00
C LYS A 300 -11.52 -0.14 19.70
N CYS A 301 -10.60 0.62 19.12
CA CYS A 301 -10.80 2.03 18.77
C CYS A 301 -10.08 2.37 17.46
N LEU A 302 -10.70 3.26 16.67
CA LEU A 302 -10.07 3.87 15.51
C LEU A 302 -9.69 5.33 15.81
N VAL A 303 -8.41 5.65 15.72
CA VAL A 303 -7.87 6.99 15.96
C VAL A 303 -7.64 7.69 14.64
N VAL A 304 -8.14 8.91 14.50
CA VAL A 304 -7.89 9.77 13.35
C VAL A 304 -7.00 10.91 13.77
N ASP A 305 -6.00 11.16 12.95
CA ASP A 305 -5.22 12.38 13.07
C ASP A 305 -4.78 12.84 11.68
N GLY A 306 -4.56 14.13 11.58
CA GLY A 306 -4.16 14.81 10.37
C GLY A 306 -2.86 15.59 10.53
N HIS A 307 -2.52 16.31 9.47
CA HIS A 307 -1.47 17.31 9.48
C HIS A 307 -0.04 16.80 9.79
N GLN A 308 0.21 15.50 9.55
CA GLN A 308 1.56 14.96 9.63
C GLN A 308 2.46 15.58 8.56
N LYS A 309 3.61 16.14 8.93
CA LYS A 309 4.44 17.02 8.08
C LYS A 309 5.22 16.32 6.95
N SER A 310 4.75 15.18 6.46
CA SER A 310 5.23 14.57 5.22
C SER A 310 4.61 15.27 4.01
N ARG A 311 5.29 16.32 3.53
CA ARG A 311 4.75 17.27 2.54
C ARG A 311 5.53 17.23 1.24
N ARG A 312 4.85 17.19 0.10
CA ARG A 312 5.45 17.33 -1.25
C ARG A 312 4.98 18.59 -1.95
N ARG A 313 5.65 18.96 -3.04
CA ARG A 313 5.19 20.06 -3.90
C ARG A 313 3.91 19.65 -4.62
N ILE A 314 2.92 20.55 -4.60
CA ILE A 314 1.62 20.36 -5.26
C ILE A 314 1.25 21.60 -6.05
N CYS A 315 0.31 21.43 -6.96
CA CYS A 315 -0.26 22.53 -7.73
C CYS A 315 -0.93 23.56 -6.78
N ALA A 316 -0.74 24.84 -7.10
CA ALA A 316 -1.31 25.96 -6.35
C ALA A 316 -2.82 26.17 -6.59
N PHE A 317 -3.46 25.41 -7.48
CA PHE A 317 -4.90 25.47 -7.69
C PHE A 317 -5.63 24.75 -6.55
N LYS A 318 -6.40 25.49 -5.74
CA LYS A 318 -6.99 25.01 -4.47
C LYS A 318 -8.49 24.73 -4.51
N ASP A 319 -9.16 25.11 -5.59
CA ASP A 319 -10.60 25.02 -5.72
C ASP A 319 -11.01 23.83 -6.59
N VAL A 320 -10.36 22.68 -6.36
CA VAL A 320 -10.78 21.41 -6.95
C VAL A 320 -11.94 20.87 -6.14
N LYS A 321 -13.10 20.82 -6.79
CA LYS A 321 -14.33 20.24 -6.29
C LYS A 321 -14.39 18.77 -6.69
N VAL A 322 -14.72 17.91 -5.74
CA VAL A 322 -15.03 16.50 -5.99
C VAL A 322 -16.38 16.15 -5.38
N GLU A 323 -17.16 15.33 -6.06
CA GLU A 323 -18.40 14.80 -5.53
C GLU A 323 -18.14 13.44 -4.89
N THR A 324 -18.83 13.16 -3.80
CA THR A 324 -18.76 11.90 -3.06
C THR A 324 -20.17 11.44 -2.75
N GLU A 325 -20.40 10.17 -2.45
CA GLU A 325 -21.75 9.72 -2.08
C GLU A 325 -22.26 10.43 -0.82
N GLU A 326 -21.34 10.83 0.08
CA GLU A 326 -21.64 11.57 1.30
C GLU A 326 -21.98 13.04 1.06
N MET A 327 -21.40 13.65 0.02
CA MET A 327 -21.36 15.10 -0.14
C MET A 327 -21.37 15.48 -1.62
N LYS A 328 -22.32 16.35 -1.98
CA LYS A 328 -22.45 16.92 -3.34
C LYS A 328 -21.19 17.66 -3.80
N GLU A 329 -20.49 18.34 -2.91
CA GLU A 329 -19.31 19.11 -3.27
C GLU A 329 -18.28 19.12 -2.14
N LEU A 330 -17.12 18.51 -2.32
CA LEU A 330 -15.98 18.53 -1.40
C LEU A 330 -14.80 19.28 -2.04
N LEU A 331 -14.22 20.25 -1.33
CA LEU A 331 -13.07 21.04 -1.81
C LEU A 331 -11.75 20.46 -1.27
N ILE A 332 -10.96 19.81 -2.12
CA ILE A 332 -9.71 19.13 -1.71
C ILE A 332 -8.44 19.84 -2.19
N GLY A 333 -8.50 20.56 -3.32
CA GLY A 333 -7.33 21.13 -4.00
C GLY A 333 -6.61 20.14 -4.94
N CYS A 334 -5.75 20.66 -5.82
CA CYS A 334 -5.13 19.85 -6.87
C CYS A 334 -3.96 19.00 -6.34
N CYS A 335 -4.05 17.68 -6.53
CA CYS A 335 -3.02 16.72 -6.14
C CYS A 335 -1.77 16.73 -7.04
N ARG A 336 -1.87 17.26 -8.27
CA ARG A 336 -0.82 17.13 -9.29
C ARG A 336 0.45 17.90 -8.93
N THR A 337 1.59 17.36 -9.33
CA THR A 337 2.89 18.02 -9.19
C THR A 337 2.97 19.22 -10.14
N PRO A 338 3.44 20.39 -9.69
CA PRO A 338 3.62 21.53 -10.57
C PRO A 338 4.70 21.26 -11.62
N VAL A 339 4.57 21.87 -12.81
CA VAL A 339 5.61 21.84 -13.84
C VAL A 339 6.87 22.53 -13.29
N ARG A 340 8.04 22.12 -13.75
CA ARG A 340 9.31 22.76 -13.37
C ARG A 340 9.20 24.28 -13.59
N TRP A 341 9.58 25.05 -12.58
CA TRP A 341 9.50 26.53 -12.55
C TRP A 341 8.09 27.14 -12.54
N SER A 342 7.01 26.35 -12.52
CA SER A 342 5.65 26.83 -12.33
C SER A 342 5.14 26.58 -10.91
N ARG A 343 4.08 27.32 -10.53
CA ARG A 343 3.24 27.02 -9.36
C ARG A 343 2.08 26.07 -9.70
N PHE A 344 1.81 25.85 -10.99
CA PHE A 344 0.68 25.08 -11.49
C PHE A 344 1.15 23.81 -12.20
N CYS A 345 0.31 22.78 -12.19
CA CYS A 345 0.51 21.58 -13.00
C CYS A 345 0.22 21.88 -14.48
N SER A 346 0.52 20.95 -15.37
CA SER A 346 0.34 21.14 -16.81
C SER A 346 -1.09 21.51 -17.22
N LEU A 347 -2.11 21.05 -16.48
CA LEU A 347 -3.51 21.42 -16.70
C LEU A 347 -3.78 22.87 -16.29
N HIS A 348 -3.63 23.18 -15.01
CA HIS A 348 -3.97 24.51 -14.49
C HIS A 348 -3.02 25.62 -14.97
N ASN A 349 -1.81 25.28 -15.43
CA ASN A 349 -0.92 26.28 -16.03
C ASN A 349 -1.52 26.87 -17.31
N LYS A 350 -2.19 26.05 -18.14
CA LYS A 350 -2.88 26.52 -19.35
C LYS A 350 -4.03 27.45 -18.99
N GLU A 351 -4.86 27.04 -18.02
CA GLU A 351 -6.01 27.85 -17.56
C GLU A 351 -5.60 29.23 -17.03
N THR A 352 -4.52 29.29 -16.23
CA THR A 352 -4.05 30.56 -15.67
C THR A 352 -3.59 31.54 -16.75
N LEU A 353 -2.94 31.05 -17.81
CA LEU A 353 -2.53 31.87 -18.95
C LEU A 353 -3.76 32.44 -19.69
N PHE A 354 -4.82 31.64 -19.87
CA PHE A 354 -6.07 32.12 -20.47
C PHE A 354 -6.76 33.20 -19.61
N THR A 355 -6.75 33.05 -18.28
CA THR A 355 -7.34 34.07 -17.39
C THR A 355 -6.54 35.37 -17.34
N ALA A 356 -5.21 35.29 -17.40
CA ALA A 356 -4.35 36.48 -17.42
C ALA A 356 -4.59 37.31 -18.69
N ASN A 357 -4.75 36.64 -19.84
CA ASN A 357 -5.01 37.30 -21.12
C ASN A 357 -6.42 37.92 -21.22
N LYS A 358 -7.40 37.43 -20.45
CA LYS A 358 -8.75 38.05 -20.39
C LYS A 358 -8.80 39.30 -19.51
N GLN A 359 -7.88 39.46 -18.57
CA GLN A 359 -7.86 40.59 -17.63
C GLN A 359 -7.03 41.79 -18.10
N SER A 360 -6.40 41.72 -19.29
CA SER A 360 -5.69 42.86 -19.90
C SER A 360 -6.61 43.88 -20.60
N LYS A 361 -7.94 43.85 -20.34
CA LYS A 361 -8.81 44.95 -20.79
C LYS A 361 -8.47 46.25 -20.05
N PRO A 362 -8.40 47.39 -20.77
CA PRO A 362 -7.85 48.63 -20.27
C PRO A 362 -8.71 49.23 -19.16
N ASN A 363 -8.10 49.41 -17.99
CA ASN A 363 -8.29 50.53 -17.06
C ASN A 363 -9.72 51.13 -16.94
N SER A 364 -10.73 50.32 -16.61
CA SER A 364 -11.94 50.87 -15.98
C SER A 364 -11.68 51.04 -14.48
N GLN A 365 -11.70 52.30 -14.05
CA GLN A 365 -11.43 52.81 -12.72
C GLN A 365 -11.91 51.86 -11.59
N LYS A 366 -10.96 51.20 -10.91
CA LYS A 366 -11.24 50.36 -9.73
C LYS A 366 -11.79 51.24 -8.60
N LYS A 367 -13.13 51.31 -8.49
CA LYS A 367 -13.82 51.75 -7.26
C LYS A 367 -13.25 50.92 -6.09
N LYS A 368 -12.62 51.59 -5.13
CA LYS A 368 -12.20 51.02 -3.83
C LYS A 368 -13.45 50.54 -3.08
N ILE A 369 -13.97 49.35 -3.39
CA ILE A 369 -15.03 48.73 -2.61
C ILE A 369 -14.42 48.34 -1.27
N ASN A 370 -14.92 49.00 -0.22
CA ASN A 370 -14.45 48.96 1.15
C ASN A 370 -14.67 47.55 1.74
N ARG A 371 -13.68 46.67 1.60
CA ARG A 371 -13.71 45.26 2.06
C ARG A 371 -13.96 45.07 3.56
N LYS A 372 -14.03 46.14 4.36
CA LYS A 372 -14.40 46.08 5.79
C LYS A 372 -15.84 45.63 6.03
N PHE A 373 -16.76 45.79 5.07
CA PHE A 373 -18.19 45.53 5.31
C PHE A 373 -18.62 44.04 5.20
N ILE A 374 -17.90 43.19 4.45
CA ILE A 374 -18.32 41.80 4.20
C ILE A 374 -18.01 40.87 5.39
N ARG A 375 -17.05 41.20 6.28
CA ARG A 375 -16.77 40.37 7.47
C ARG A 375 -17.86 40.44 8.55
N TYR A 376 -18.77 41.42 8.50
CA TYR A 376 -19.80 41.59 9.52
C TYR A 376 -21.05 40.72 9.26
N PHE A 377 -21.25 40.25 8.02
CA PHE A 377 -22.48 39.53 7.65
C PHE A 377 -22.40 38.00 7.78
N SER A 378 -21.22 37.39 8.02
CA SER A 378 -21.15 35.93 8.29
C SER A 378 -21.38 35.54 9.76
N LYS A 379 -21.59 36.51 10.66
CA LYS A 379 -21.84 36.27 12.10
C LYS A 379 -23.32 36.20 12.50
N LYS A 380 -24.27 36.37 11.56
CA LYS A 380 -25.71 36.26 11.81
C LYS A 380 -26.31 35.04 11.11
N SER A 381 -25.83 33.83 11.42
CA SER A 381 -26.57 32.61 11.10
C SER A 381 -27.38 32.19 12.33
N HIS A 382 -28.70 32.12 12.11
CA HIS A 382 -29.77 31.56 12.93
C HIS A 382 -29.39 30.88 14.26
N LYS A 383 -29.73 31.54 15.37
CA LYS A 383 -30.06 30.86 16.64
C LYS A 383 -31.34 30.04 16.43
N LYS A 384 -31.25 28.86 15.82
CA LYS A 384 -32.28 27.83 15.98
C LYS A 384 -32.06 27.17 17.34
N ASN A 385 -33.05 27.29 18.23
CA ASN A 385 -33.08 26.65 19.54
C ASN A 385 -33.01 25.13 19.34
N GLY A 386 -31.89 24.50 19.69
CA GLY A 386 -31.67 23.06 19.55
C GLY A 386 -30.27 22.64 19.12
N HIS A 387 -29.44 23.56 18.60
CA HIS A 387 -28.08 23.22 18.22
C HIS A 387 -27.18 22.92 19.43
N LEU A 388 -26.40 21.84 19.35
CA LEU A 388 -25.35 21.49 20.32
C LEU A 388 -24.44 22.71 20.55
N ASN A 389 -24.54 23.32 21.73
CA ASN A 389 -23.76 24.50 22.13
C ASN A 389 -22.30 24.11 22.39
N VAL A 390 -21.53 23.92 21.31
CA VAL A 390 -20.06 23.93 21.34
C VAL A 390 -19.57 25.38 21.29
N THR A 391 -20.18 26.26 22.07
CA THR A 391 -19.74 27.64 22.22
C THR A 391 -18.55 27.64 23.17
N GLY A 392 -17.40 28.13 22.69
CA GLY A 392 -16.19 28.29 23.51
C GLY A 392 -15.04 27.31 23.24
N CYS A 393 -15.24 26.25 22.44
CA CYS A 393 -14.11 25.43 22.00
C CYS A 393 -13.35 26.17 20.88
N ARG A 394 -12.06 26.47 21.09
CA ARG A 394 -11.20 27.20 20.14
C ARG A 394 -10.21 26.28 19.42
N THR A 395 -10.53 25.00 19.30
CA THR A 395 -9.66 23.96 18.72
C THR A 395 -9.83 23.76 17.21
N ILE A 396 -10.58 24.65 16.54
CA ILE A 396 -10.82 24.55 15.09
C ILE A 396 -9.48 24.53 14.35
N LYS A 397 -9.23 23.43 13.65
CA LYS A 397 -8.00 23.19 12.87
C LYS A 397 -7.99 23.82 11.49
N GLU A 398 -9.16 24.21 10.98
CA GLU A 398 -9.30 24.72 9.62
C GLU A 398 -8.43 25.97 9.43
N ARG A 399 -7.58 25.94 8.40
CA ARG A 399 -6.67 27.03 8.07
C ARG A 399 -7.43 28.07 7.25
N SER A 400 -7.07 29.35 7.42
CA SER A 400 -7.66 30.42 6.62
C SER A 400 -7.37 30.24 5.13
N ASP A 401 -8.29 30.66 4.27
CA ASP A 401 -8.10 30.61 2.81
C ASP A 401 -6.84 31.34 2.36
N LEU A 402 -6.49 32.45 3.04
CA LEU A 402 -5.25 33.18 2.78
C LEU A 402 -4.00 32.36 3.05
N TYR A 403 -4.02 31.49 4.06
CA TYR A 403 -2.93 30.56 4.33
C TYR A 403 -2.88 29.47 3.26
N VAL A 404 -4.03 28.89 2.94
CA VAL A 404 -4.19 27.83 1.94
C VAL A 404 -3.71 28.28 0.55
N GLN A 405 -4.06 29.48 0.12
CA GLN A 405 -3.66 30.04 -1.20
C GLN A 405 -2.14 30.25 -1.32
N LYS A 406 -1.44 30.44 -0.20
CA LYS A 406 0.02 30.59 -0.17
C LYS A 406 0.75 29.24 -0.17
N CYS A 407 0.07 28.14 0.16
CA CYS A 407 0.68 26.82 0.27
C CYS A 407 1.00 26.21 -1.11
N THR A 408 2.29 26.05 -1.40
CA THR A 408 2.83 25.35 -2.59
C THR A 408 3.18 23.89 -2.32
N ARG A 409 2.89 23.41 -1.11
CA ARG A 409 3.10 22.04 -0.67
C ARG A 409 1.81 21.46 -0.13
N SER A 410 1.68 20.14 -0.17
CA SER A 410 0.65 19.44 0.62
C SER A 410 0.84 19.76 2.09
N LEU A 411 -0.24 19.68 2.86
CA LEU A 411 -0.19 19.93 4.30
C LEU A 411 0.17 18.70 5.11
N GLY A 412 0.14 17.52 4.48
CA GLY A 412 0.49 16.28 5.13
C GLY A 412 -0.40 15.14 4.69
N ILE A 413 -0.63 14.22 5.63
CA ILE A 413 -1.46 13.05 5.47
C ILE A 413 -2.47 13.06 6.61
N ILE A 414 -3.72 12.67 6.31
CA ILE A 414 -4.70 12.20 7.28
C ILE A 414 -4.72 10.68 7.25
N ALA A 415 -4.76 10.05 8.42
CA ALA A 415 -4.77 8.60 8.53
C ALA A 415 -5.77 8.15 9.60
N LEU A 416 -6.43 7.02 9.32
CA LEU A 416 -7.15 6.24 10.31
C LEU A 416 -6.20 5.15 10.81
N VAL A 417 -5.99 5.12 12.13
CA VAL A 417 -5.04 4.24 12.79
C VAL A 417 -5.75 3.51 13.91
N SER A 418 -5.82 2.18 13.83
CA SER A 418 -6.33 1.36 14.93
C SER A 418 -5.46 1.55 16.17
N ASN A 419 -6.04 1.40 17.37
CA ASN A 419 -5.31 1.60 18.64
C ASN A 419 -4.07 0.69 18.80
N CYS A 420 -3.95 -0.42 18.03
CA CYS A 420 -2.73 -1.21 17.95
C CYS A 420 -1.71 -0.74 16.89
N ARG A 421 -1.83 0.51 16.43
CA ARG A 421 -0.94 1.20 15.47
C ARG A 421 -0.98 0.62 14.05
N ILE A 422 -2.05 -0.09 13.68
CA ILE A 422 -2.30 -0.51 12.29
C ILE A 422 -2.97 0.63 11.54
N ILE A 423 -2.37 1.07 10.43
CA ILE A 423 -2.96 2.09 9.56
C ILE A 423 -4.04 1.40 8.73
N THR A 424 -5.31 1.79 8.91
CA THR A 424 -6.44 1.17 8.21
C THR A 424 -6.81 1.95 6.95
N SER A 425 -6.58 3.27 6.92
CA SER A 425 -6.90 4.13 5.79
C SER A 425 -6.09 5.41 5.83
N PHE A 426 -5.92 6.08 4.71
CA PHE A 426 -5.21 7.35 4.63
C PHE A 426 -5.61 8.18 3.40
N SER A 427 -5.34 9.48 3.47
CA SER A 427 -5.44 10.41 2.34
C SER A 427 -4.42 11.54 2.47
N GLU A 428 -3.92 12.06 1.35
CA GLU A 428 -3.03 13.22 1.34
C GLU A 428 -3.85 14.53 1.41
N LEU A 429 -3.42 15.46 2.26
CA LEU A 429 -4.07 16.77 2.41
C LEU A 429 -3.47 17.81 1.45
N TYR A 430 -4.23 18.26 0.44
CA TYR A 430 -3.74 19.25 -0.53
C TYR A 430 -4.09 20.70 -0.20
N ARG A 431 -5.12 20.92 0.64
CA ARG A 431 -5.63 22.25 1.01
C ARG A 431 -5.49 22.56 2.49
N SER A 432 -6.29 21.91 3.33
CA SER A 432 -6.45 22.08 4.77
C SER A 432 -6.94 20.75 5.32
N GLU A 433 -6.79 20.50 6.62
CA GLU A 433 -7.55 19.43 7.26
C GLU A 433 -8.94 19.97 7.54
N THR A 434 -9.93 19.58 6.72
CA THR A 434 -11.33 19.98 6.91
C THR A 434 -12.12 18.85 7.57
N ILE A 435 -13.15 19.20 8.35
CA ILE A 435 -14.08 18.21 8.94
C ILE A 435 -14.70 17.34 7.82
N ARG A 436 -14.93 17.92 6.64
CA ARG A 436 -15.51 17.24 5.49
C ARG A 436 -14.57 16.18 4.92
N GLU A 437 -13.26 16.46 4.83
CA GLU A 437 -12.27 15.45 4.44
C GLU A 437 -12.15 14.31 5.47
N ILE A 438 -12.25 14.62 6.77
CA ILE A 438 -12.28 13.61 7.83
C ILE A 438 -13.52 12.71 7.70
N ILE A 439 -14.71 13.28 7.47
CA ILE A 439 -15.94 12.53 7.23
C ILE A 439 -15.80 11.64 5.99
N ASN A 440 -15.27 12.18 4.89
CA ASN A 440 -15.05 11.41 3.67
C ASN A 440 -14.10 10.23 3.90
N LEU A 441 -13.01 10.43 4.66
CA LEU A 441 -12.06 9.34 4.98
C LEU A 441 -12.74 8.24 5.82
N PHE A 442 -13.55 8.60 6.81
CA PHE A 442 -14.36 7.64 7.56
C PHE A 442 -15.34 6.89 6.67
N ALA A 443 -16.10 7.60 5.84
CA ALA A 443 -17.15 6.99 5.04
C ALA A 443 -16.58 6.02 3.99
N ILE A 444 -15.48 6.38 3.31
CA ILE A 444 -14.74 5.45 2.43
C ILE A 444 -14.32 4.21 3.22
N THR A 445 -13.78 4.39 4.43
CA THR A 445 -13.30 3.27 5.24
C THR A 445 -14.45 2.35 5.66
N ILE A 446 -15.59 2.91 6.07
CA ILE A 446 -16.77 2.15 6.46
C ILE A 446 -17.33 1.36 5.27
N ARG A 447 -17.48 2.00 4.09
CA ARG A 447 -17.97 1.33 2.88
C ARG A 447 -17.11 0.13 2.51
N VAL A 448 -15.80 0.34 2.50
CA VAL A 448 -14.86 -0.68 2.08
C VAL A 448 -14.74 -1.77 3.13
N ALA A 449 -14.64 -1.43 4.41
CA ALA A 449 -14.49 -2.40 5.48
C ALA A 449 -15.78 -3.15 5.81
N GLY A 450 -16.94 -2.57 5.52
CA GLY A 450 -18.26 -3.05 5.92
C GLY A 450 -18.58 -2.86 7.40
N GLN A 451 -17.63 -2.31 8.18
CA GLN A 451 -17.76 -2.09 9.62
C GLN A 451 -16.85 -0.95 10.09
N LEU A 452 -17.10 -0.48 11.31
CA LEU A 452 -16.27 0.49 12.01
C LEU A 452 -15.87 -0.07 13.38
N ALA A 453 -14.77 0.43 13.95
CA ALA A 453 -14.45 0.14 15.33
C ALA A 453 -15.60 0.61 16.25
N PRO A 454 -15.83 -0.05 17.41
CA PRO A 454 -16.92 0.31 18.32
C PRO A 454 -16.90 1.76 18.81
N THR A 455 -15.73 2.42 18.75
CA THR A 455 -15.59 3.84 19.05
C THR A 455 -14.46 4.45 18.21
N CYS A 456 -14.57 5.76 17.99
CA CYS A 456 -13.57 6.54 17.29
C CYS A 456 -12.98 7.62 18.20
N VAL A 457 -11.73 7.97 17.93
CA VAL A 457 -11.04 9.08 18.57
C VAL A 457 -10.56 10.04 17.49
N TYR A 458 -10.81 11.32 17.69
CA TYR A 458 -10.31 12.39 16.83
C TYR A 458 -10.04 13.62 17.69
N ASP A 459 -8.90 14.27 17.52
CA ASP A 459 -8.52 15.39 18.37
C ASP A 459 -9.49 16.58 18.27
N ASP A 460 -10.12 16.80 17.12
CA ASP A 460 -11.22 17.77 16.96
C ASP A 460 -12.62 17.12 16.95
N GLY A 461 -12.77 16.01 17.68
CA GLY A 461 -13.98 15.19 17.76
C GLY A 461 -15.25 15.96 18.12
N CYS A 462 -15.14 17.00 18.96
CA CYS A 462 -16.30 17.82 19.35
C CYS A 462 -16.93 18.57 18.16
N HIS A 463 -16.11 19.10 17.23
CA HIS A 463 -16.61 19.79 16.06
C HIS A 463 -17.09 18.81 15.00
N LEU A 464 -16.41 17.67 14.85
CA LEU A 464 -16.83 16.58 13.96
C LEU A 464 -18.24 16.09 14.29
N VAL A 465 -18.50 15.69 15.55
CA VAL A 465 -19.83 15.20 15.97
C VAL A 465 -20.90 16.27 15.79
N LYS A 466 -20.60 17.52 16.16
CA LYS A 466 -21.53 18.64 15.94
C LYS A 466 -21.86 18.80 14.46
N TYR A 467 -20.86 18.73 13.58
CA TYR A 467 -21.05 18.88 12.16
C TYR A 467 -21.93 17.76 11.60
N ILE A 468 -21.63 16.50 11.92
CA ILE A 468 -22.43 15.35 11.45
C ILE A 468 -23.89 15.52 11.88
N LYS A 469 -24.16 15.76 13.17
CA LYS A 469 -25.52 15.89 13.71
C LYS A 469 -26.31 17.06 13.11
N ASN A 470 -25.64 18.14 12.74
CA ASN A 470 -26.29 19.33 12.18
C ASN A 470 -26.52 19.24 10.67
N HIS A 471 -25.73 18.44 9.95
CA HIS A 471 -25.70 18.45 8.49
C HIS A 471 -26.19 17.14 7.85
N ILE A 472 -26.41 16.05 8.62
CA ILE A 472 -27.02 14.83 8.11
C ILE A 472 -28.45 15.08 7.62
N GLY A 473 -28.76 14.62 6.40
CA GLY A 473 -30.04 14.89 5.71
C GLY A 473 -30.14 16.27 5.07
N ALA A 474 -29.15 17.15 5.26
CA ALA A 474 -29.05 18.45 4.60
C ALA A 474 -27.88 18.49 3.61
N ASP A 475 -26.66 18.68 4.12
CA ASP A 475 -25.44 18.73 3.30
C ASP A 475 -24.72 17.37 3.23
N LEU A 476 -25.01 16.47 4.18
CA LEU A 476 -24.48 15.12 4.24
C LEU A 476 -25.60 14.12 3.89
N SER A 477 -25.35 13.28 2.90
CA SER A 477 -26.26 12.20 2.48
C SER A 477 -26.46 11.17 3.61
N GLN A 478 -27.64 10.55 3.66
CA GLN A 478 -27.96 9.48 4.61
C GLN A 478 -27.53 8.10 4.08
N THR A 479 -26.27 7.98 3.65
CA THR A 479 -25.72 6.69 3.24
C THR A 479 -25.59 5.74 4.45
N PRO A 480 -25.58 4.41 4.24
CA PRO A 480 -25.33 3.46 5.33
C PRO A 480 -24.05 3.78 6.13
N ALA A 481 -23.00 4.23 5.43
CA ALA A 481 -21.75 4.65 6.05
C ALA A 481 -21.92 5.87 6.96
N MET A 482 -22.71 6.86 6.54
CA MET A 482 -22.99 8.05 7.34
C MET A 482 -23.86 7.75 8.55
N LEU A 483 -24.86 6.87 8.41
CA LEU A 483 -25.70 6.44 9.54
C LEU A 483 -24.88 5.64 10.57
N LEU A 484 -23.95 4.80 10.12
CA LEU A 484 -23.02 4.12 11.02
C LEU A 484 -22.09 5.11 11.72
N LEU A 485 -21.52 6.08 10.99
CA LEU A 485 -20.65 7.09 11.58
C LEU A 485 -21.41 7.97 12.60
N ASP A 486 -22.65 8.35 12.31
CA ASP A 486 -23.50 9.18 13.18
C ASP A 486 -23.90 8.47 14.49
N SER A 487 -24.02 7.14 14.45
CA SER A 487 -24.33 6.31 15.62
C SER A 487 -23.09 5.87 16.40
N THR A 488 -21.89 6.01 15.83
CA THR A 488 -20.64 5.58 16.48
C THR A 488 -20.19 6.59 17.55
N PRO A 489 -19.88 6.15 18.78
CA PRO A 489 -19.32 7.01 19.81
C PRO A 489 -17.96 7.59 19.39
N ILE A 490 -17.85 8.93 19.38
CA ILE A 490 -16.60 9.65 19.11
C ILE A 490 -16.15 10.37 20.40
N SER A 491 -14.88 10.22 20.74
CA SER A 491 -14.23 10.96 21.84
C SER A 491 -13.06 11.80 21.31
N VAL A 492 -12.63 12.79 22.12
CA VAL A 492 -11.41 13.54 21.82
C VAL A 492 -10.19 12.75 22.29
N ASP A 493 -9.08 12.85 21.56
CA ASP A 493 -7.83 12.21 21.98
C ASP A 493 -7.39 12.67 23.38
N ARG A 494 -6.94 11.71 24.22
CA ARG A 494 -6.58 11.95 25.61
C ARG A 494 -5.49 13.01 25.77
N SER A 495 -4.52 13.10 24.85
CA SER A 495 -3.46 14.11 24.93
C SER A 495 -3.94 15.53 24.55
N HIS A 496 -4.98 15.61 23.73
CA HIS A 496 -5.55 16.87 23.23
C HIS A 496 -6.70 17.39 24.09
N PHE A 497 -7.40 16.50 24.82
CA PHE A 497 -8.62 16.82 25.58
C PHE A 497 -8.47 17.98 26.58
N ARG A 498 -7.27 18.21 27.13
CA ARG A 498 -7.00 19.37 28.00
C ARG A 498 -7.38 20.72 27.38
N ASN A 499 -7.27 20.83 26.04
CA ASN A 499 -7.58 22.04 25.28
C ASN A 499 -9.10 22.22 24.99
N HIS A 500 -9.92 21.21 25.30
CA HIS A 500 -11.36 21.24 25.04
C HIS A 500 -12.13 21.66 26.29
N VAL A 501 -12.40 22.96 26.39
CA VAL A 501 -12.99 23.59 27.58
C VAL A 501 -14.51 23.70 27.58
N GLY A 502 -15.17 23.48 26.42
CA GLY A 502 -16.62 23.63 26.30
C GLY A 502 -17.41 22.63 27.16
N THR A 503 -18.57 23.02 27.68
CA THR A 503 -19.43 22.17 28.53
C THR A 503 -19.82 20.87 27.81
N PHE A 504 -20.18 20.96 26.54
CA PHE A 504 -20.38 19.79 25.67
C PHE A 504 -19.15 18.89 25.66
N CYS A 505 -17.96 19.45 25.41
CA CYS A 505 -16.72 18.67 25.36
C CYS A 505 -16.45 17.92 26.67
N ARG A 506 -16.56 18.61 27.81
CA ARG A 506 -16.34 18.01 29.14
C ARG A 506 -17.35 16.91 29.51
N LYS A 507 -18.57 17.02 28.99
CA LYS A 507 -19.66 16.07 29.25
C LYS A 507 -19.58 14.85 28.34
N THR A 508 -19.42 15.04 27.03
CA THR A 508 -19.62 13.97 26.02
C THR A 508 -18.35 13.53 25.32
N MET A 509 -17.29 14.35 25.31
CA MET A 509 -16.07 14.07 24.52
C MET A 509 -14.88 13.62 25.37
N ASN A 510 -15.05 13.49 26.69
CA ASN A 510 -13.99 13.07 27.60
C ASN A 510 -13.68 11.58 27.37
N PRO A 511 -12.48 11.22 26.87
CA PRO A 511 -12.13 9.82 26.62
C PRO A 511 -12.12 8.97 27.90
N ASP A 512 -11.86 9.55 29.06
CA ASP A 512 -11.80 8.81 30.33
C ASP A 512 -13.19 8.48 30.90
N LYS A 513 -14.24 9.09 30.35
CA LYS A 513 -15.64 8.74 30.64
C LYS A 513 -16.20 7.68 29.69
N ASN A 514 -15.48 7.35 28.62
CA ASN A 514 -15.90 6.36 27.65
C ASN A 514 -15.36 4.97 28.07
N PRO A 515 -16.21 4.02 28.50
CA PRO A 515 -15.75 2.71 28.97
C PRO A 515 -15.04 1.90 27.88
N LEU A 516 -15.34 2.17 26.60
CA LEU A 516 -14.68 1.52 25.46
C LEU A 516 -13.22 1.96 25.29
N LEU A 517 -12.83 3.08 25.90
CA LEU A 517 -11.48 3.65 25.83
C LEU A 517 -10.64 3.39 27.10
N LYS A 518 -11.16 2.61 28.04
CA LYS A 518 -10.41 2.15 29.20
C LYS A 518 -9.26 1.25 28.74
N ASP A 519 -8.03 1.60 29.14
CA ASP A 519 -6.80 0.89 28.77
C ASP A 519 -6.52 0.83 27.25
N VAL A 520 -7.18 1.71 26.47
CA VAL A 520 -6.97 1.83 25.04
C VAL A 520 -5.99 2.95 24.72
N ASN A 521 -5.04 2.66 23.84
CA ASN A 521 -4.08 3.62 23.32
C ASN A 521 -4.72 4.59 22.32
N THR A 522 -5.19 5.74 22.81
CA THR A 522 -5.75 6.81 21.96
C THR A 522 -4.68 7.57 21.19
N GLN A 523 -3.40 7.48 21.59
CA GLN A 523 -2.26 8.16 20.97
C GLN A 523 -1.63 7.36 19.81
N ALA A 524 -2.33 6.34 19.30
CA ALA A 524 -1.80 5.44 18.28
C ALA A 524 -1.44 6.17 16.98
N ALA A 525 -2.19 7.21 16.61
CA ALA A 525 -1.92 8.03 15.42
C ALA A 525 -0.62 8.85 15.59
N GLU A 526 -0.46 9.59 16.69
CA GLU A 526 0.78 10.35 16.99
C GLU A 526 2.02 9.45 16.99
N GLN A 527 1.94 8.28 17.63
CA GLN A 527 3.03 7.29 17.62
C GLN A 527 3.36 6.80 16.21
N THR A 528 2.33 6.64 15.37
CA THR A 528 2.49 6.24 13.97
C THR A 528 3.09 7.36 13.13
N PHE A 529 2.73 8.61 13.39
CA PHE A 529 3.28 9.77 12.71
C PHE A 529 4.72 10.06 13.12
N SER A 530 5.09 9.83 14.38
CA SER A 530 6.49 9.87 14.80
C SER A 530 7.37 8.95 13.93
N TRP A 531 6.92 7.71 13.69
CA TRP A 531 7.58 6.78 12.76
C TRP A 531 7.56 7.30 11.30
N LEU A 532 6.42 7.82 10.82
CA LEU A 532 6.33 8.30 9.43
C LEU A 532 7.25 9.49 9.12
N LYS A 533 7.64 10.26 10.15
CA LYS A 533 8.47 11.45 10.00
C LYS A 533 9.82 11.16 9.34
N GLN A 534 10.39 9.96 9.55
CA GLN A 534 11.67 9.57 8.96
C GLN A 534 11.63 9.52 7.41
N TYR A 535 10.44 9.30 6.84
CA TYR A 535 10.24 9.25 5.39
C TYR A 535 9.85 10.60 4.76
N ALA A 536 9.75 11.67 5.55
CA ALA A 536 9.24 12.97 5.07
C ALA A 536 10.06 13.52 3.90
N GLN A 537 11.39 13.35 3.92
CA GLN A 537 12.27 13.79 2.83
C GLN A 537 12.05 12.99 1.55
N ILE A 538 11.83 11.68 1.65
CA ILE A 538 11.52 10.82 0.48
C ILE A 538 10.20 11.29 -0.14
N ILE A 539 9.13 11.34 0.67
CA ILE A 539 7.79 11.77 0.23
C ILE A 539 7.84 13.15 -0.42
N SER A 540 8.65 14.05 0.11
CA SER A 540 8.76 15.42 -0.38
C SER A 540 9.24 15.56 -1.83
N ASN A 541 9.97 14.55 -2.31
CA ASN A 541 10.57 14.51 -3.64
C ASN A 541 9.76 13.67 -4.64
N LEU A 542 8.70 13.00 -4.18
CA LEU A 542 7.83 12.20 -5.04
C LEU A 542 6.82 13.09 -5.78
N ASN A 543 6.48 12.67 -7.00
CA ASN A 543 5.41 13.28 -7.77
C ASN A 543 4.04 12.75 -7.32
N TYR A 544 2.97 13.30 -7.89
CA TYR A 544 1.59 12.95 -7.50
C TYR A 544 1.19 11.50 -7.78
N GLN A 545 1.78 10.86 -8.80
CA GLN A 545 1.51 9.45 -9.10
C GLN A 545 2.21 8.55 -8.08
N ARG A 546 3.47 8.85 -7.77
CA ARG A 546 4.32 7.99 -6.95
C ARG A 546 4.12 8.17 -5.46
N ALA A 547 3.78 9.36 -4.98
CA ALA A 547 3.66 9.61 -3.54
C ALA A 547 2.58 8.73 -2.89
N PRO A 548 1.35 8.63 -3.43
CA PRO A 548 0.30 7.80 -2.81
C PRO A 548 0.62 6.31 -2.86
N LEU A 549 1.21 5.84 -3.96
CA LEU A 549 1.69 4.46 -4.08
C LEU A 549 2.79 4.12 -3.08
N PHE A 550 3.77 5.01 -2.94
CA PHE A 550 4.83 4.85 -1.95
C PHE A 550 4.27 4.79 -0.53
N MET A 551 3.31 5.67 -0.19
CA MET A 551 2.64 5.65 1.11
C MET A 551 1.86 4.35 1.34
N LEU A 552 1.15 3.86 0.32
CA LEU A 552 0.40 2.60 0.39
C LEU A 552 1.33 1.43 0.71
N VAL A 553 2.42 1.29 -0.04
CA VAL A 553 3.44 0.26 0.16
C VAL A 553 4.08 0.38 1.54
N LEU A 554 4.51 1.60 1.90
CA LEU A 554 5.14 1.89 3.18
C LEU A 554 4.23 1.52 4.37
N PHE A 555 2.94 1.87 4.30
CA PHE A 555 1.98 1.55 5.34
C PHE A 555 1.65 0.06 5.40
N HIS A 556 1.60 -0.62 4.25
CA HIS A 556 1.40 -2.06 4.20
C HIS A 556 2.55 -2.80 4.89
N LEU A 557 3.79 -2.48 4.54
CA LEU A 557 5.00 -3.05 5.14
C LEU A 557 5.09 -2.77 6.65
N LYS A 558 4.76 -1.54 7.07
CA LYS A 558 4.66 -1.19 8.49
C LYS A 558 3.65 -2.05 9.22
N ASN A 559 2.45 -2.20 8.66
CA ASN A 559 1.39 -2.99 9.27
C ASN A 559 1.80 -4.47 9.39
N LEU A 560 2.43 -5.04 8.36
CA LEU A 560 3.01 -6.39 8.42
C LEU A 560 3.99 -6.54 9.59
N SER A 561 4.91 -5.58 9.78
CA SER A 561 5.87 -5.61 10.90
C SER A 561 5.19 -5.60 12.28
N LYS A 562 3.94 -5.11 12.38
CA LYS A 562 3.20 -5.02 13.65
C LYS A 562 2.41 -6.28 13.99
N VAL A 563 2.03 -7.08 12.99
CA VAL A 563 1.20 -8.28 13.24
C VAL A 563 2.04 -9.49 13.69
N LYS A 564 3.37 -9.36 13.80
CA LYS A 564 4.28 -10.37 14.41
C LYS A 564 4.03 -11.82 13.97
N ARG A 565 3.59 -12.04 12.74
CA ARG A 565 3.65 -13.37 12.12
C ARG A 565 5.01 -13.51 11.45
N SER A 566 5.58 -14.72 11.51
CA SER A 566 6.78 -15.12 10.78
C SER A 566 6.78 -14.49 9.38
N THR A 567 7.91 -13.97 8.91
CA THR A 567 8.07 -13.40 7.56
C THR A 567 7.57 -14.35 6.45
N SER A 568 7.51 -15.66 6.71
CA SER A 568 6.87 -16.65 5.84
C SER A 568 5.37 -16.40 5.59
N CYS A 569 4.66 -15.69 6.47
CA CYS A 569 3.24 -15.37 6.30
C CYS A 569 2.96 -14.26 5.27
N ILE A 570 3.97 -13.47 4.85
CA ILE A 570 3.77 -12.42 3.82
C ILE A 570 3.22 -13.04 2.53
N PHE A 571 3.69 -14.24 2.17
CA PHE A 571 3.22 -14.96 0.98
C PHE A 571 1.92 -15.74 1.18
N ASN A 572 1.55 -16.04 2.43
CA ASN A 572 0.38 -16.87 2.75
C ASN A 572 -0.90 -16.05 3.01
N ILE A 573 -0.88 -14.71 2.95
CA ILE A 573 -2.11 -13.91 3.08
C ILE A 573 -3.14 -14.31 2.02
N ALA A 574 -2.69 -14.63 0.79
CA ALA A 574 -3.56 -15.11 -0.28
C ALA A 574 -4.35 -16.37 0.09
N SER A 575 -3.80 -17.25 0.93
CA SER A 575 -4.49 -18.46 1.41
C SER A 575 -5.45 -18.19 2.58
N ALA A 576 -5.22 -17.11 3.33
CA ALA A 576 -6.00 -16.74 4.51
C ALA A 576 -7.22 -15.87 4.18
N ILE A 577 -7.25 -15.27 2.98
CA ILE A 577 -8.45 -14.61 2.46
C ILE A 577 -9.44 -15.70 2.08
N PRO A 578 -10.56 -15.89 2.82
CA PRO A 578 -11.56 -16.86 2.42
C PRO A 578 -12.08 -16.46 1.05
N ASN A 579 -12.34 -17.44 0.19
CA ASN A 579 -13.16 -17.24 -1.01
C ASN A 579 -14.59 -16.95 -0.53
N VAL A 580 -14.82 -15.72 -0.06
CA VAL A 580 -16.11 -15.30 0.49
C VAL A 580 -17.11 -15.30 -0.67
N HIS A 581 -17.90 -16.37 -0.76
CA HIS A 581 -19.01 -16.55 -1.71
C HIS A 581 -18.65 -16.60 -3.21
N GLY A 582 -17.45 -17.04 -3.58
CA GLY A 582 -17.06 -17.15 -5.00
C GLY A 582 -16.92 -15.80 -5.72
N VAL A 583 -17.02 -14.70 -4.98
CA VAL A 583 -16.76 -13.35 -5.45
C VAL A 583 -15.38 -12.97 -4.93
N SER A 584 -14.41 -12.81 -5.83
CA SER A 584 -13.10 -12.28 -5.46
C SER A 584 -13.30 -10.99 -4.66
N LEU A 585 -12.54 -10.81 -3.57
CA LEU A 585 -12.49 -9.59 -2.74
C LEU A 585 -12.48 -8.30 -3.58
N CYS A 586 -11.88 -8.43 -4.76
CA CYS A 586 -11.67 -7.44 -5.78
C CYS A 586 -12.93 -7.08 -6.55
N HIS A 587 -13.88 -8.00 -6.75
CA HIS A 587 -15.17 -7.71 -7.38
C HIS A 587 -16.03 -6.83 -6.48
N LEU A 588 -16.04 -7.11 -5.17
CA LEU A 588 -16.69 -6.26 -4.16
C LEU A 588 -16.05 -4.87 -4.14
N ALA A 589 -14.72 -4.80 -4.06
CA ALA A 589 -13.96 -3.55 -4.12
C ALA A 589 -14.20 -2.76 -5.42
N HIS A 590 -14.21 -3.44 -6.57
CA HIS A 590 -14.37 -2.81 -7.89
C HIS A 590 -15.79 -2.29 -8.09
N ASN A 591 -16.83 -3.02 -7.65
CA ASN A 591 -18.21 -2.58 -7.76
C ASN A 591 -18.53 -1.40 -6.82
N THR A 592 -18.01 -1.41 -5.59
CA THR A 592 -18.13 -0.25 -4.68
C THR A 592 -17.39 0.97 -5.23
N PHE A 593 -16.30 0.76 -5.99
CA PHE A 593 -15.52 1.87 -6.54
C PHE A 593 -16.03 2.38 -7.89
N GLN A 594 -16.57 1.55 -8.80
CA GLN A 594 -17.08 2.03 -10.11
C GLN A 594 -18.24 3.06 -9.96
N HIS A 595 -19.01 2.99 -8.87
CA HIS A 595 -20.04 3.99 -8.57
C HIS A 595 -19.50 5.30 -7.98
N SER A 596 -18.27 5.31 -7.46
CA SER A 596 -17.61 6.49 -6.85
C SER A 596 -16.41 7.02 -7.67
N SER A 597 -15.86 6.22 -8.59
CA SER A 597 -14.67 6.52 -9.39
C SER A 597 -14.92 7.49 -10.52
N THR A 598 -16.17 7.65 -10.96
CA THR A 598 -16.53 8.70 -11.91
C THR A 598 -16.07 10.06 -11.39
N SER A 599 -16.04 10.34 -10.08
CA SER A 599 -15.58 11.65 -9.59
C SER A 599 -14.05 11.83 -9.51
N GLN A 600 -13.26 10.76 -9.33
CA GLN A 600 -11.79 10.84 -9.34
C GLN A 600 -11.18 10.66 -10.74
N GLN A 601 -11.80 9.86 -11.61
CA GLN A 601 -11.43 9.74 -13.03
C GLN A 601 -11.99 10.89 -13.89
N ASN A 602 -13.15 11.49 -13.56
CA ASN A 602 -13.60 12.74 -14.23
C ASN A 602 -12.71 13.95 -13.90
N MET A 603 -11.73 13.81 -13.00
CA MET A 603 -10.60 14.75 -12.91
C MET A 603 -9.71 14.73 -14.18
N GLN A 604 -9.94 13.80 -15.12
CA GLN A 604 -9.35 13.77 -16.48
C GLN A 604 -10.34 14.16 -17.59
N ILE A 605 -11.67 14.06 -17.41
CA ILE A 605 -12.65 14.37 -18.48
C ILE A 605 -13.94 14.96 -17.86
N SER A 606 -13.94 16.24 -17.54
CA SER A 606 -15.15 17.07 -17.56
C SER A 606 -14.77 18.54 -17.78
N ILE A 607 -14.42 18.88 -19.02
CA ILE A 607 -14.37 20.27 -19.48
C ILE A 607 -15.54 20.43 -20.44
N ASN A 608 -16.62 21.03 -19.94
CA ASN A 608 -17.76 21.61 -20.66
C ASN A 608 -18.24 20.90 -21.95
N GLU A 609 -19.18 19.97 -21.80
CA GLU A 609 -20.26 19.85 -22.78
C GLU A 609 -21.60 19.81 -22.02
N LYS A 610 -22.55 20.64 -22.46
CA LYS A 610 -23.93 20.64 -21.95
C LYS A 610 -24.61 19.37 -22.49
N PRO A 611 -25.25 18.54 -21.66
CA PRO A 611 -26.12 17.51 -22.18
C PRO A 611 -27.53 18.10 -22.39
N THR A 612 -27.93 18.25 -23.65
CA THR A 612 -29.33 18.26 -24.05
C THR A 612 -29.70 16.86 -24.49
N HIS A 613 -30.27 16.03 -23.61
CA HIS A 613 -31.14 14.92 -24.02
C HIS A 613 -32.07 14.55 -22.87
N SER A 614 -33.36 14.66 -23.11
CA SER A 614 -34.45 14.08 -22.32
C SER A 614 -34.51 12.58 -22.60
N LEU A 615 -34.45 11.75 -21.56
CA LEU A 615 -34.83 10.34 -21.63
C LEU A 615 -36.01 10.09 -20.70
N ASN A 616 -37.12 9.66 -21.31
CA ASN A 616 -38.31 9.16 -20.63
C ASN A 616 -37.96 7.85 -19.93
N PHE A 617 -38.24 7.76 -18.63
CA PHE A 617 -38.26 6.49 -17.91
C PHE A 617 -39.62 5.82 -18.10
N GLN A 618 -39.60 4.62 -18.69
CA GLN A 618 -40.72 3.68 -18.58
C GLN A 618 -40.78 3.10 -17.16
N GLN A 619 -42.00 3.06 -16.66
CA GLN A 619 -42.41 2.56 -15.35
C GLN A 619 -42.23 1.03 -15.32
N ILE A 620 -41.43 0.52 -14.39
CA ILE A 620 -41.34 -0.91 -14.08
C ILE A 620 -42.18 -1.13 -12.82
N ASP A 621 -43.29 -1.86 -12.97
CA ASP A 621 -44.12 -2.29 -11.85
C ASP A 621 -43.39 -3.36 -11.03
N LEU A 622 -43.33 -3.14 -9.71
CA LEU A 622 -42.87 -4.13 -8.73
C LEU A 622 -44.09 -4.77 -8.04
N PRO A 623 -44.03 -6.08 -7.69
CA PRO A 623 -45.17 -6.79 -7.12
C PRO A 623 -45.43 -6.35 -5.68
N GLN A 624 -46.72 -6.20 -5.35
CA GLN A 624 -47.21 -5.94 -4.00
C GLN A 624 -47.22 -7.20 -3.14
N GLY A 625 -46.82 -7.06 -1.88
CA GLY A 625 -47.04 -8.02 -0.78
C GLY A 625 -45.76 -8.30 0.02
N THR A 626 -45.72 -8.33 1.35
CA THR A 626 -46.69 -8.11 2.43
C THR A 626 -45.92 -7.61 3.66
N THR A 627 -46.57 -6.76 4.46
CA THR A 627 -46.08 -6.12 5.67
C THR A 627 -46.36 -6.97 6.92
N ASP A 628 -45.34 -7.42 7.66
CA ASP A 628 -45.49 -7.85 9.07
C ASP A 628 -44.18 -7.91 9.86
N TRP A 629 -43.51 -6.76 10.03
CA TRP A 629 -42.36 -6.65 10.96
C TRP A 629 -42.55 -5.55 12.02
N ASP A 630 -43.35 -4.52 11.75
CA ASP A 630 -43.52 -3.36 12.63
C ASP A 630 -44.43 -3.60 13.86
N THR A 631 -45.17 -4.71 13.88
CA THR A 631 -46.02 -5.09 15.02
C THR A 631 -45.23 -5.87 16.08
N LYS A 632 -44.26 -6.70 15.67
CA LYS A 632 -43.44 -7.52 16.57
C LYS A 632 -42.41 -6.74 17.38
N MET A 633 -41.89 -5.63 16.85
CA MET A 633 -40.92 -4.79 17.58
C MET A 633 -41.56 -3.90 18.64
N ARG A 634 -42.86 -3.57 18.51
CA ARG A 634 -43.58 -2.77 19.52
C ARG A 634 -43.95 -3.57 20.76
N ASP A 635 -44.21 -4.87 20.62
CA ASP A 635 -44.59 -5.76 21.74
C ASP A 635 -43.39 -6.20 22.60
N ILE A 636 -42.17 -6.15 22.05
CA ILE A 636 -40.93 -6.46 22.79
C ILE A 636 -40.48 -5.26 23.64
N MET A 637 -40.81 -4.03 23.21
CA MET A 637 -40.43 -2.79 23.91
C MET A 637 -41.43 -2.40 25.02
N SER A 638 -42.64 -2.96 25.06
CA SER A 638 -43.64 -2.66 26.11
C SER A 638 -43.54 -3.55 27.36
N LYS A 639 -42.73 -4.62 27.33
CA LYS A 639 -42.55 -5.57 28.46
C LYS A 639 -41.27 -5.34 29.29
N ARG A 640 -40.64 -4.18 29.16
CA ARG A 640 -39.57 -3.71 30.05
C ARG A 640 -39.85 -2.29 30.52
N ASN A 641 -40.84 -2.18 31.40
CA ASN A 641 -40.96 -1.17 32.45
C ASN A 641 -41.83 -1.78 33.56
#